data_AF-A0A8H5K1W8-F1
#
_entry.id   AF-A0A8H5K1W8-F1
#
_cell.length_a   1.000
_cell.length_b   1.000
_cell.length_c   1.000
_cell.angle_alpha   90.00
_cell.angle_beta   90.00
_cell.angle_gamma   90.00
#
_symmetry.space_group_name_H-M   'P 1'
#
loop_
_entity.id
_entity.type
_entity.pdbx_description
1 polymer ?
#
loop_
_entity_poly.entity_id
_entity_poly.type
_entity_poly.pdbx_seq_one_letter_code
_entity_poly.pdbx_strand_id
1 'polypeptide(L)'
;MSGQNNSSESDPTLDDTLAQDEVKIDAAPGRRRKKEKRKLKASEMPTLDKLAARCVIDTGLTPLTPRLTAQESFCELIRWWKDKIMESAGTQLTDFDVVMKKRANHYDAKIPAEIAFTAQDGSGKPLGYVHFMNKRDGKGGTVTVAVRDVTPLQPSMVVPDDERPKEPQDFRFTHRSELGLGRAVLNFLGAGTNHAVTCRTGGHRYRFNYGKEGQLMAFVTIMNQEKVNQFRRSTVPQGSLYVPFQPHPETDSIFNIGPDNEVGRSGRGKYIYRSSVTPREFNIWCECALFLQGIKNDEIVKTEMGDLILNPKSRGKIYFKSFLLSDTTRRGYASLSERPLRFGYNILYGTPDEMMKHMSSLEEECQAIIILDDWGWGDVELAAQFIKKDTISLLGDYLFLDRSKWYYPTGSRPDSEYLKNLSNLGRQALELRDTYYSILTPYKTVNRKLYQYIPRVLNAKPASIPDTVFAAFVDNALRSCLSACKHTETLRVMFFDARGLPHWTVLVDDNVVRVPNKWLDQENLGLIHDVLRGDELLANLMMSVTSAVFHLVLKQVAIDKESFGRHKATAMERLEDYAREVVDSKMLNLSFEPGSGANLANVSWETTFSSWNVSNYHVQLHQTETCRDHQNAVLVRDILPTSLTCINDTCHIERVFVTQDFRRHCIKDCILGKEYFGIVYNPDEPLSIPLVTSTFTVPADVNTADDYDVEMALEDLEDLQSRLSS
;
A
#
# COMPACT_ATOMS: atom_id res chain seq x y z
N MET A 1 -52.22 -3.96 62.75
CA MET A 1 -51.38 -3.89 63.96
C MET A 1 -50.29 -2.86 63.74
N SER A 2 -50.26 -1.89 64.65
CA SER A 2 -49.33 -0.77 64.75
C SER A 2 -47.89 -1.24 64.93
N GLY A 3 -46.98 -0.63 64.15
CA GLY A 3 -45.54 -0.69 64.38
C GLY A 3 -44.94 0.64 63.96
N GLN A 4 -44.94 1.60 64.89
CA GLN A 4 -44.06 2.77 64.83
C GLN A 4 -42.62 2.26 64.85
N ASN A 5 -41.89 2.41 63.74
CA ASN A 5 -40.44 2.47 63.79
C ASN A 5 -40.05 3.93 63.61
N ASN A 6 -40.07 4.64 64.73
CA ASN A 6 -39.21 5.79 64.96
C ASN A 6 -37.77 5.29 64.99
N SER A 7 -37.11 5.25 63.84
CA SER A 7 -35.66 5.39 63.78
C SER A 7 -35.38 6.77 63.24
N SER A 8 -35.27 7.75 64.16
CA SER A 8 -34.63 9.02 63.90
C SER A 8 -33.17 8.73 63.53
N GLU A 9 -32.90 8.48 62.25
CA GLU A 9 -31.57 8.66 61.70
C GLU A 9 -31.24 10.13 61.90
N SER A 10 -30.35 10.38 62.86
CA SER A 10 -29.70 11.67 63.05
C SER A 10 -29.17 12.15 61.70
N ASP A 11 -29.74 13.22 61.19
CA ASP A 11 -29.27 13.93 59.99
C ASP A 11 -27.76 14.20 60.16
N PRO A 12 -26.89 13.75 59.25
CA PRO A 12 -25.47 14.06 59.32
C PRO A 12 -25.32 15.58 59.19
N THR A 13 -24.96 16.22 60.30
CA THR A 13 -24.70 17.66 60.38
C THR A 13 -23.43 17.99 59.59
N LEU A 14 -23.60 18.37 58.33
CA LEU A 14 -22.65 19.27 57.67
C LEU A 14 -22.90 20.66 58.27
N ASP A 15 -21.91 21.20 58.96
CA ASP A 15 -21.89 22.57 59.47
C ASP A 15 -21.84 23.54 58.27
N ASP A 16 -23.02 23.75 57.67
CA ASP A 16 -23.28 24.48 56.42
C ASP A 16 -23.71 25.95 56.68
N THR A 17 -23.53 26.43 57.92
CA THR A 17 -23.61 27.86 58.21
C THR A 17 -22.35 28.50 57.65
N LEU A 18 -22.48 29.44 56.69
CA LEU A 18 -21.37 30.33 56.33
C LEU A 18 -20.80 30.86 57.65
N ALA A 19 -19.59 30.42 58.02
CA ALA A 19 -18.95 30.96 59.20
C ALA A 19 -18.82 32.48 59.00
N GLN A 20 -18.82 33.26 60.09
CA GLN A 20 -18.82 34.74 60.02
C GLN A 20 -17.68 35.32 59.15
N ASP A 21 -16.65 34.51 58.83
CA ASP A 21 -15.46 34.88 58.06
C ASP A 21 -15.42 34.30 56.61
N GLU A 22 -16.48 33.67 56.11
CA GLU A 22 -16.50 33.09 54.75
C GLU A 22 -16.88 34.11 53.67
N VAL A 23 -15.98 34.32 52.69
CA VAL A 23 -16.24 35.20 51.54
C VAL A 23 -16.87 34.40 50.40
N LYS A 24 -18.06 34.81 49.94
CA LYS A 24 -18.73 34.23 48.76
C LYS A 24 -18.36 35.00 47.49
N ILE A 25 -17.82 34.30 46.49
CA ILE A 25 -17.62 34.79 45.12
C ILE A 25 -18.75 34.23 44.25
N ASP A 26 -19.50 35.11 43.59
CA ASP A 26 -20.69 34.74 42.80
C ASP A 26 -20.38 34.82 41.30
N ALA A 27 -20.19 33.68 40.64
CA ALA A 27 -20.11 33.60 39.18
C ALA A 27 -21.46 33.27 38.52
N ALA A 28 -22.53 33.07 39.32
CA ALA A 28 -23.87 32.74 38.84
C ALA A 28 -24.72 34.00 38.53
N PRO A 29 -25.69 33.91 37.59
CA PRO A 29 -26.67 34.97 37.40
C PRO A 29 -27.64 35.03 38.60
N GLY A 30 -27.70 36.18 39.28
CA GLY A 30 -28.58 36.37 40.44
C GLY A 30 -30.07 36.20 40.06
N ARG A 31 -30.73 35.14 40.55
CA ARG A 31 -32.19 35.05 40.50
C ARG A 31 -32.80 35.80 41.70
N ARG A 32 -33.31 36.99 41.41
CA ARG A 32 -34.22 37.81 42.25
C ARG A 32 -33.68 38.30 43.61
N ARG A 33 -33.14 39.53 43.61
CA ARG A 33 -33.72 40.72 44.31
C ARG A 33 -32.86 41.94 44.00
N LYS A 34 -33.52 43.09 43.81
CA LYS A 34 -33.00 44.44 43.52
C LYS A 34 -31.57 44.71 44.04
N LYS A 35 -30.58 44.47 43.18
CA LYS A 35 -29.28 45.17 43.01
C LYS A 35 -28.48 44.27 42.07
N GLU A 36 -28.22 44.76 40.86
CA GLU A 36 -27.42 44.08 39.84
C GLU A 36 -26.05 43.68 40.42
N LYS A 37 -25.90 42.43 40.84
CA LYS A 37 -24.58 41.85 41.04
C LYS A 37 -24.08 41.41 39.67
N ARG A 38 -23.12 42.17 39.16
CA ARG A 38 -22.39 41.90 37.91
C ARG A 38 -21.82 40.48 37.97
N LYS A 39 -22.05 39.69 36.91
CA LYS A 39 -21.40 38.39 36.68
C LYS A 39 -19.89 38.61 36.63
N LEU A 40 -19.12 37.96 37.51
CA LEU A 40 -17.67 37.89 37.33
C LEU A 40 -17.37 36.93 36.17
N LYS A 41 -16.61 37.40 35.18
CA LYS A 41 -16.06 36.54 34.12
C LYS A 41 -14.91 35.70 34.66
N ALA A 42 -14.58 34.59 33.99
CA ALA A 42 -13.42 33.76 34.35
C ALA A 42 -12.12 34.59 34.43
N SER A 43 -11.93 35.55 33.52
CA SER A 43 -10.80 36.49 33.50
C SER A 43 -10.76 37.50 34.66
N GLU A 44 -11.88 37.71 35.35
CA GLU A 44 -12.00 38.63 36.49
C GLU A 44 -11.86 37.91 37.84
N MET A 45 -11.72 36.58 37.84
CA MET A 45 -11.60 35.79 39.06
C MET A 45 -10.27 36.08 39.78
N PRO A 46 -10.29 36.22 41.13
CA PRO A 46 -9.07 36.39 41.89
C PRO A 46 -8.18 35.14 41.77
N THR A 47 -6.87 35.36 41.78
CA THR A 47 -5.86 34.31 41.87
C THR A 47 -5.84 33.71 43.28
N LEU A 48 -5.31 32.50 43.43
CA LEU A 48 -5.27 31.78 44.71
C LEU A 48 -4.69 32.59 45.88
N ASP A 49 -3.61 33.33 45.64
CA ASP A 49 -2.92 34.18 46.63
C ASP A 49 -3.78 35.33 47.17
N LYS A 50 -4.84 35.71 46.44
CA LYS A 50 -5.76 36.80 46.81
C LYS A 50 -7.04 36.30 47.47
N LEU A 51 -7.21 34.99 47.64
CA LEU A 51 -8.38 34.42 48.29
C LEU A 51 -8.31 34.57 49.81
N ALA A 52 -9.47 34.77 50.43
CA ALA A 52 -9.61 34.63 51.87
C ALA A 52 -9.31 33.19 52.32
N ALA A 53 -8.95 33.02 53.59
CA ALA A 53 -8.59 31.71 54.16
C ALA A 53 -9.68 30.64 53.98
N ARG A 54 -10.94 31.07 53.92
CA ARG A 54 -12.09 30.28 53.47
C ARG A 54 -12.90 31.09 52.47
N CYS A 55 -13.07 30.52 51.29
CA CYS A 55 -13.80 31.14 50.19
C CYS A 55 -14.76 30.12 49.59
N VAL A 56 -15.95 30.59 49.20
CA VAL A 56 -16.94 29.77 48.50
C VAL A 56 -17.18 30.37 47.12
N ILE A 57 -16.88 29.61 46.07
CA ILE A 57 -17.10 30.01 44.68
C ILE A 57 -18.39 29.35 44.19
N ASP A 58 -19.37 30.16 43.83
CA ASP A 58 -20.54 29.70 43.06
C ASP A 58 -20.14 29.60 41.60
N THR A 59 -20.08 28.40 41.02
CA THR A 59 -19.54 28.22 39.67
C THR A 59 -20.57 28.57 38.59
N GLY A 60 -21.82 28.90 38.95
CA GLY A 60 -22.91 29.11 38.00
C GLY A 60 -23.41 27.85 37.28
N LEU A 61 -22.85 26.68 37.62
CA LEU A 61 -23.23 25.39 37.03
C LEU A 61 -24.34 24.74 37.84
N THR A 62 -25.29 24.10 37.16
CA THR A 62 -26.44 23.43 37.81
C THR A 62 -26.68 22.06 37.19
N PRO A 63 -27.46 21.16 37.81
CA PRO A 63 -27.80 19.86 37.25
C PRO A 63 -28.54 19.90 35.91
N LEU A 64 -29.04 21.10 35.52
CA LEU A 64 -29.67 21.40 34.24
C LEU A 64 -28.65 21.82 33.17
N THR A 65 -27.44 22.20 33.56
CA THR A 65 -26.34 22.43 32.62
C THR A 65 -26.09 21.12 31.85
N PRO A 66 -25.91 21.18 30.51
CA PRO A 66 -25.79 19.97 29.70
C PRO A 66 -24.73 19.00 30.24
N ARG A 67 -25.15 17.77 30.53
CA ARG A 67 -24.29 16.78 31.21
C ARG A 67 -23.32 16.14 30.23
N LEU A 68 -22.08 16.02 30.65
CA LEU A 68 -21.15 15.05 30.08
C LEU A 68 -21.44 13.71 30.76
N THR A 69 -21.13 12.62 30.07
CA THR A 69 -21.02 11.31 30.69
C THR A 69 -19.87 11.29 31.69
N ALA A 70 -19.85 10.26 32.56
CA ALA A 70 -18.75 10.05 33.51
C ALA A 70 -17.40 9.88 32.79
N GLN A 71 -17.41 9.16 31.67
CA GLN A 71 -16.23 8.91 30.83
C GLN A 71 -15.74 10.19 30.17
N GLU A 72 -16.63 11.01 29.59
CA GLU A 72 -16.25 12.32 29.03
C GLU A 72 -15.72 13.27 30.11
N SER A 73 -16.27 13.22 31.33
CA SER A 73 -15.79 14.03 32.46
C SER A 73 -14.40 13.61 32.91
N PHE A 74 -14.12 12.30 32.92
CA PHE A 74 -12.78 11.79 33.16
C PHE A 74 -11.82 12.16 32.03
N CYS A 75 -12.27 12.08 30.77
CA CYS A 75 -11.50 12.50 29.61
C CYS A 75 -11.03 13.96 29.72
N GLU A 76 -11.92 14.90 30.09
CA GLU A 76 -11.53 16.30 30.29
C GLU A 76 -10.51 16.48 31.44
N LEU A 77 -10.65 15.71 32.53
CA LEU A 77 -9.66 15.73 33.61
C LEU A 77 -8.29 15.17 33.16
N ILE A 78 -8.28 14.11 32.34
CA ILE A 78 -7.05 13.52 31.82
C ILE A 78 -6.40 14.41 30.74
N ARG A 79 -7.19 15.14 29.95
CA ARG A 79 -6.69 16.21 29.04
C ARG A 79 -5.96 17.27 29.83
N TRP A 80 -6.59 17.80 30.89
CA TRP A 80 -5.94 18.73 31.81
C TRP A 80 -4.66 18.15 32.42
N TRP A 81 -4.69 16.90 32.86
CA TRP A 81 -3.53 16.21 33.45
C TRP A 81 -2.37 16.11 32.47
N LYS A 82 -2.61 15.66 31.24
CA LYS A 82 -1.60 15.55 30.17
C LYS A 82 -1.05 16.93 29.80
N ASP A 83 -1.93 17.91 29.57
CA ASP A 83 -1.55 19.26 29.17
C ASP A 83 -0.67 19.93 30.24
N LYS A 84 -1.00 19.78 31.53
CA LYS A 84 -0.20 20.34 32.63
C LYS A 84 1.17 19.67 32.78
N ILE A 85 1.26 18.36 32.51
CA ILE A 85 2.56 17.66 32.46
C ILE A 85 3.39 18.20 31.30
N MET A 86 2.81 18.32 30.11
CA MET A 86 3.52 18.83 28.93
C MET A 86 3.97 20.28 29.12
N GLU A 87 3.13 21.13 29.70
CA GLU A 87 3.46 22.52 30.03
C GLU A 87 4.64 22.62 31.01
N SER A 88 4.62 21.84 32.11
CA SER A 88 5.65 21.90 33.15
C SER A 88 6.97 21.24 32.76
N ALA A 89 6.91 20.12 32.05
CA ALA A 89 8.09 19.37 31.64
C ALA A 89 8.67 19.81 30.28
N GLY A 90 7.94 20.64 29.52
CA GLY A 90 8.34 21.05 28.17
C GLY A 90 8.33 19.90 27.15
N THR A 91 7.59 18.83 27.44
CA THR A 91 7.56 17.60 26.63
C THR A 91 6.74 17.80 25.35
N GLN A 92 7.20 17.24 24.23
CA GLN A 92 6.42 17.21 23.00
C GLN A 92 5.32 16.14 23.05
N LEU A 93 4.30 16.29 22.20
CA LEU A 93 3.16 15.37 22.16
C LEU A 93 3.58 13.91 21.91
N THR A 94 4.59 13.69 21.06
CA THR A 94 5.10 12.38 20.66
C THR A 94 5.96 11.69 21.73
N ASP A 95 6.47 12.48 22.68
CA ASP A 95 7.38 12.03 23.74
C ASP A 95 6.63 11.76 25.06
N PHE A 96 5.31 12.00 25.07
CA PHE A 96 4.48 11.74 26.24
C PHE A 96 4.24 10.24 26.40
N ASP A 97 5.02 9.63 27.30
CA ASP A 97 4.93 8.20 27.62
C ASP A 97 4.31 7.95 29.00
N VAL A 98 3.51 6.87 29.10
CA VAL A 98 2.81 6.49 30.32
C VAL A 98 2.97 5.00 30.57
N VAL A 99 3.55 4.67 31.72
CA VAL A 99 3.72 3.29 32.15
C VAL A 99 2.53 2.85 33.00
N MET A 100 1.85 1.78 32.59
CA MET A 100 0.82 1.12 33.39
C MET A 100 1.44 0.05 34.29
N LYS A 101 1.10 0.07 35.57
CA LYS A 101 1.31 -1.03 36.51
C LYS A 101 -0.02 -1.44 37.13
N LYS A 102 -0.24 -2.74 37.28
CA LYS A 102 -1.49 -3.30 37.81
C LYS A 102 -1.20 -4.38 38.84
N ARG A 103 -1.96 -4.35 39.93
CA ARG A 103 -2.00 -5.39 40.95
C ARG A 103 -3.36 -6.07 40.97
N ALA A 104 -3.36 -7.39 40.86
CA ALA A 104 -4.55 -8.22 41.02
C ALA A 104 -5.03 -8.24 42.48
N ASN A 105 -6.33 -8.38 42.70
CA ASN A 105 -6.87 -8.61 44.04
C ASN A 105 -6.55 -10.04 44.49
N HIS A 106 -6.16 -10.18 45.75
CA HIS A 106 -5.79 -11.47 46.37
C HIS A 106 -6.95 -12.47 46.38
N TYR A 107 -8.19 -12.00 46.44
CA TYR A 107 -9.38 -12.85 46.50
C TYR A 107 -9.99 -13.15 45.13
N ASP A 108 -9.82 -12.25 44.15
CA ASP A 108 -10.25 -12.44 42.77
C ASP A 108 -9.30 -11.72 41.82
N ALA A 109 -8.50 -12.49 41.09
CA ALA A 109 -7.52 -11.95 40.15
C ALA A 109 -8.16 -11.11 39.02
N LYS A 110 -9.46 -11.26 38.76
CA LYS A 110 -10.20 -10.47 37.75
C LYS A 110 -10.49 -9.05 38.24
N ILE A 111 -10.54 -8.84 39.55
CA ILE A 111 -10.76 -7.52 40.14
C ILE A 111 -9.39 -6.86 40.38
N PRO A 112 -9.11 -5.68 39.80
CA PRO A 112 -7.90 -4.95 40.16
C PRO A 112 -7.97 -4.52 41.63
N ALA A 113 -6.92 -4.82 42.38
CA ALA A 113 -6.69 -4.16 43.67
C ALA A 113 -6.13 -2.76 43.46
N GLU A 114 -5.26 -2.60 42.46
CA GLU A 114 -4.52 -1.36 42.22
C GLU A 114 -4.20 -1.23 40.73
N ILE A 115 -4.39 -0.05 40.17
CA ILE A 115 -3.94 0.31 38.82
C ILE A 115 -3.28 1.67 38.90
N ALA A 116 -2.03 1.79 38.47
CA ALA A 116 -1.29 3.04 38.41
C ALA A 116 -0.78 3.30 37.00
N PHE A 117 -1.08 4.47 36.47
CA PHE A 117 -0.54 5.01 35.23
C PHE A 117 0.43 6.12 35.61
N THR A 118 1.69 6.01 35.22
CA THR A 118 2.72 6.99 35.56
C THR A 118 3.26 7.63 34.30
N ALA A 119 3.08 8.94 34.15
CA ALA A 119 3.78 9.71 33.13
C ALA A 119 5.23 9.93 33.57
N GLN A 120 6.18 9.72 32.65
CA GLN A 120 7.61 9.82 32.93
C GLN A 120 8.29 10.74 31.91
N ASP A 121 9.40 11.34 32.30
CA ASP A 121 10.32 11.95 31.33
C ASP A 121 11.24 10.88 30.69
N GLY A 122 12.05 11.29 29.71
CA GLY A 122 13.00 10.39 29.04
C GLY A 122 14.06 9.76 29.96
N SER A 123 14.18 10.20 31.22
CA SER A 123 15.06 9.61 32.24
C SER A 123 14.34 8.61 33.17
N GLY A 124 13.02 8.45 33.02
CA GLY A 124 12.18 7.64 33.89
C GLY A 124 11.70 8.36 35.17
N LYS A 125 11.95 9.67 35.31
CA LYS A 125 11.48 10.45 36.46
C LYS A 125 9.96 10.62 36.34
N PRO A 126 9.18 10.36 37.41
CA PRO A 126 7.73 10.50 37.35
C PRO A 126 7.30 11.97 37.40
N LEU A 127 6.49 12.36 36.41
CA LEU A 127 5.92 13.70 36.23
C LEU A 127 4.49 13.81 36.77
N GLY A 128 3.77 12.69 36.82
CA GLY A 128 2.40 12.62 37.32
C GLY A 128 1.88 11.20 37.28
N TYR A 129 0.75 10.96 37.94
CA TYR A 129 0.11 9.64 37.90
C TYR A 129 -1.41 9.69 37.97
N VAL A 130 -2.05 8.66 37.41
CA VAL A 130 -3.45 8.31 37.65
C VAL A 130 -3.46 6.97 38.38
N HIS A 131 -4.04 6.94 39.57
CA HIS A 131 -4.00 5.78 40.45
C HIS A 131 -5.41 5.42 40.92
N PHE A 132 -5.85 4.21 40.59
CA PHE A 132 -7.06 3.61 41.15
C PHE A 132 -6.66 2.63 42.25
N MET A 133 -7.15 2.91 43.46
CA MET A 133 -6.97 2.02 44.60
C MET A 133 -8.33 1.46 45.01
N ASN A 134 -8.49 0.15 44.85
CA ASN A 134 -9.70 -0.55 45.24
C ASN A 134 -9.68 -0.87 46.74
N LYS A 135 -10.87 -0.89 47.36
CA LYS A 135 -11.01 -1.38 48.72
C LYS A 135 -10.74 -2.88 48.79
N ARG A 136 -10.48 -3.33 50.03
CA ARG A 136 -10.27 -4.76 50.34
C ARG A 136 -11.48 -5.62 49.95
N ASP A 137 -12.69 -5.07 50.00
CA ASP A 137 -13.93 -5.77 49.62
C ASP A 137 -14.12 -5.90 48.09
N GLY A 138 -13.28 -5.21 47.30
CA GLY A 138 -13.32 -5.22 45.84
C GLY A 138 -14.49 -4.46 45.21
N LYS A 139 -15.37 -3.84 46.01
CA LYS A 139 -16.64 -3.26 45.52
C LYS A 139 -16.51 -1.82 45.03
N GLY A 140 -15.47 -1.11 45.44
CA GLY A 140 -15.23 0.27 45.02
C GLY A 140 -13.98 0.85 45.63
N GLY A 141 -13.51 1.94 45.06
CA GLY A 141 -12.23 2.55 45.38
C GLY A 141 -12.20 4.04 45.11
N THR A 142 -11.00 4.60 45.23
CA THR A 142 -10.73 6.01 44.97
C THR A 142 -9.79 6.13 43.78
N VAL A 143 -10.07 7.10 42.92
CA VAL A 143 -9.18 7.48 41.81
C VAL A 143 -8.45 8.75 42.21
N THR A 144 -7.13 8.72 42.16
CA THR A 144 -6.24 9.85 42.40
C THR A 144 -5.57 10.25 41.09
N VAL A 145 -5.68 11.51 40.70
CA VAL A 145 -4.97 12.09 39.55
C VAL A 145 -4.03 13.16 40.08
N ALA A 146 -2.72 12.97 39.93
CA ALA A 146 -1.70 13.84 40.47
C ALA A 146 -0.76 14.33 39.35
N VAL A 147 -0.42 15.62 39.40
CA VAL A 147 0.61 16.24 38.57
C VAL A 147 1.63 16.94 39.45
N ARG A 148 2.92 16.74 39.16
CA ARG A 148 4.03 17.22 39.95
C ARG A 148 4.54 18.58 39.50
N ASP A 149 4.90 19.45 40.44
CA ASP A 149 5.61 20.72 40.19
C ASP A 149 4.93 21.59 39.11
N VAL A 150 3.61 21.79 39.24
CA VAL A 150 2.80 22.51 38.24
C VAL A 150 2.26 23.83 38.74
N THR A 151 1.90 24.69 37.79
CA THR A 151 1.10 25.88 38.08
C THR A 151 -0.21 25.49 38.80
N PRO A 152 -0.48 26.06 39.99
CA PRO A 152 -1.67 25.69 40.75
C PRO A 152 -2.97 25.95 39.98
N LEU A 153 -3.97 25.09 40.22
CA LEU A 153 -5.31 25.25 39.66
C LEU A 153 -5.92 26.58 40.15
N GLN A 154 -6.14 27.51 39.23
CA GLN A 154 -6.70 28.81 39.57
C GLN A 154 -8.24 28.76 39.68
N PRO A 155 -8.86 29.64 40.48
CA PRO A 155 -10.32 29.77 40.57
C PRO A 155 -11.03 29.96 39.22
N SER A 156 -10.38 30.63 38.26
CA SER A 156 -10.91 30.81 36.90
C SER A 156 -11.11 29.48 36.16
N MET A 157 -10.34 28.43 36.46
CA MET A 157 -10.38 27.15 35.74
C MET A 157 -11.57 26.26 36.14
N VAL A 158 -12.23 26.54 37.27
CA VAL A 158 -13.40 25.77 37.74
C VAL A 158 -14.74 26.42 37.39
N VAL A 159 -14.70 27.60 36.77
CA VAL A 159 -15.87 28.31 36.25
C VAL A 159 -15.86 28.17 34.73
N PRO A 160 -17.01 27.94 34.07
CA PRO A 160 -17.08 27.95 32.61
C PRO A 160 -16.70 29.33 32.07
N ASP A 161 -15.99 29.37 30.94
CA ASP A 161 -15.75 30.62 30.21
C ASP A 161 -16.86 30.81 29.17
N ASP A 162 -17.45 32.01 29.10
CA ASP A 162 -18.47 32.30 28.10
C ASP A 162 -17.85 32.69 26.75
N GLU A 163 -16.59 33.15 26.75
CA GLU A 163 -15.91 33.62 25.55
C GLU A 163 -15.04 32.48 24.97
N ARG A 164 -15.20 32.22 23.66
CA ARG A 164 -14.30 31.30 22.95
C ARG A 164 -12.86 31.87 23.02
N PRO A 165 -11.83 31.04 23.17
CA PRO A 165 -10.45 31.48 23.02
C PRO A 165 -10.29 32.23 21.68
N LYS A 166 -9.77 33.46 21.72
CA LYS A 166 -9.61 34.31 20.54
C LYS A 166 -8.46 33.87 19.63
N GLU A 167 -7.52 33.12 20.17
CA GLU A 167 -6.40 32.54 19.45
C GLU A 167 -6.61 31.03 19.31
N PRO A 168 -6.20 30.40 18.19
CA PRO A 168 -6.16 28.96 18.12
C PRO A 168 -5.33 28.47 19.31
N GLN A 169 -5.94 27.63 20.17
CA GLN A 169 -5.20 26.95 21.22
C GLN A 169 -3.96 26.34 20.58
N ASP A 170 -2.79 26.53 21.23
CA ASP A 170 -1.57 25.85 20.81
C ASP A 170 -1.92 24.38 20.54
N PHE A 171 -1.65 23.96 19.30
CA PHE A 171 -2.08 22.70 18.73
C PHE A 171 -1.54 21.50 19.52
N ARG A 172 -0.71 21.68 20.54
CA ARG A 172 -0.26 20.61 21.43
C ARG A 172 -1.25 20.30 22.56
N PHE A 173 -2.03 21.28 23.00
CA PHE A 173 -2.96 21.12 24.12
C PHE A 173 -4.30 20.50 23.65
N THR A 174 -4.98 19.88 24.60
CA THR A 174 -6.18 19.07 24.37
C THR A 174 -7.37 19.51 25.23
N HIS A 175 -7.11 20.27 26.30
CA HIS A 175 -8.10 20.72 27.26
C HIS A 175 -8.89 21.93 26.76
N ARG A 176 -10.22 21.87 26.92
CA ARG A 176 -11.14 22.97 26.58
C ARG A 176 -11.35 23.91 27.76
N SER A 177 -10.62 25.03 27.77
CA SER A 177 -10.74 26.06 28.79
C SER A 177 -12.16 26.61 28.94
N GLU A 178 -12.91 26.68 27.83
CA GLU A 178 -14.27 27.21 27.78
C GLU A 178 -15.30 26.37 28.55
N LEU A 179 -15.06 25.06 28.71
CA LEU A 179 -15.96 24.20 29.45
C LEU A 179 -15.79 24.30 30.98
N GLY A 180 -14.59 24.68 31.42
CA GLY A 180 -14.16 24.67 32.81
C GLY A 180 -14.13 23.26 33.43
N LEU A 181 -13.17 23.01 34.32
CA LEU A 181 -13.12 21.75 35.08
C LEU A 181 -14.35 21.57 36.00
N GLY A 182 -15.04 22.66 36.32
CA GLY A 182 -16.30 22.63 37.07
C GLY A 182 -17.37 21.76 36.40
N ARG A 183 -17.42 21.68 35.06
CA ARG A 183 -18.40 20.84 34.36
C ARG A 183 -18.09 19.36 34.48
N ALA A 184 -16.81 18.97 34.40
CA ALA A 184 -16.39 17.59 34.67
C ALA A 184 -16.74 17.17 36.11
N VAL A 185 -16.43 18.04 37.07
CA VAL A 185 -16.76 17.85 38.49
C VAL A 185 -18.26 17.73 38.73
N LEU A 186 -19.08 18.58 38.10
CA LEU A 186 -20.54 18.53 38.18
C LEU A 186 -21.09 17.14 37.84
N ASN A 187 -20.55 16.51 36.79
CA ASN A 187 -21.04 15.22 36.33
C ASN A 187 -20.56 14.07 37.22
N PHE A 188 -19.37 14.14 37.81
CA PHE A 188 -18.98 13.19 38.86
C PHE A 188 -19.92 13.27 40.07
N LEU A 189 -20.34 14.47 40.47
CA LEU A 189 -21.26 14.68 41.60
C LEU A 189 -22.73 14.40 41.25
N GLY A 190 -23.07 14.31 39.96
CA GLY A 190 -24.43 14.21 39.44
C GLY A 190 -25.12 12.89 39.77
N ALA A 191 -26.44 12.84 39.57
CA ALA A 191 -27.28 11.70 39.96
C ALA A 191 -26.95 10.36 39.26
N GLY A 192 -26.13 10.36 38.20
CA GLY A 192 -25.75 9.16 37.46
C GLY A 192 -24.54 8.40 38.04
N THR A 193 -23.72 9.05 38.85
CA THR A 193 -22.42 8.53 39.36
C THR A 193 -22.27 8.81 40.85
N ASN A 194 -22.57 10.04 41.28
CA ASN A 194 -22.59 10.48 42.67
C ASN A 194 -21.25 10.30 43.42
N HIS A 195 -20.13 10.51 42.74
CA HIS A 195 -18.80 10.48 43.34
C HIS A 195 -18.44 11.85 43.92
N ALA A 196 -17.89 11.86 45.15
CA ALA A 196 -17.25 13.06 45.70
C ALA A 196 -16.00 13.41 44.88
N VAL A 197 -15.71 14.71 44.77
CA VAL A 197 -14.47 15.21 44.15
C VAL A 197 -13.84 16.24 45.07
N THR A 198 -12.54 16.07 45.31
CA THR A 198 -11.71 17.08 45.98
C THR A 198 -10.48 17.36 45.14
N CYS A 199 -10.02 18.61 45.13
CA CYS A 199 -8.74 18.99 44.53
C CYS A 199 -7.86 19.67 45.58
N ARG A 200 -6.56 19.42 45.53
CA ARG A 200 -5.54 20.09 46.36
C ARG A 200 -4.44 20.62 45.47
N THR A 201 -4.08 21.88 45.65
CA THR A 201 -3.18 22.59 44.75
C THR A 201 -2.75 23.92 45.36
N GLY A 202 -1.49 24.33 45.20
CA GLY A 202 -1.00 25.63 45.67
C GLY A 202 -1.26 25.90 47.17
N GLY A 203 -1.28 24.87 48.02
CA GLY A 203 -1.57 24.99 49.46
C GLY A 203 -3.05 25.15 49.79
N HIS A 204 -3.94 24.98 48.81
CA HIS A 204 -5.38 25.11 48.98
C HIS A 204 -6.09 23.76 48.76
N ARG A 205 -7.21 23.57 49.46
CA ARG A 205 -8.14 22.45 49.24
C ARG A 205 -9.45 22.98 48.67
N TYR A 206 -9.77 22.51 47.47
CA TYR A 206 -11.07 22.62 46.83
C TYR A 206 -11.92 21.41 47.22
N ARG A 207 -13.09 21.65 47.81
CA ARG A 207 -14.14 20.66 47.98
C ARG A 207 -15.32 21.07 47.13
N PHE A 208 -15.78 20.18 46.25
CA PHE A 208 -16.90 20.47 45.37
C PHE A 208 -18.18 19.81 45.90
N ASN A 209 -19.27 20.58 45.96
CA ASN A 209 -20.55 20.08 46.45
C ASN A 209 -21.71 20.90 45.87
N TYR A 210 -22.92 20.37 45.93
CA TYR A 210 -24.11 21.16 45.59
C TYR A 210 -24.48 22.08 46.75
N GLY A 211 -24.90 23.30 46.43
CA GLY A 211 -25.51 24.24 47.37
C GLY A 211 -26.95 23.84 47.73
N LYS A 212 -27.58 24.63 48.62
CA LYS A 212 -28.98 24.40 49.04
C LYS A 212 -29.97 24.52 47.88
N GLU A 213 -29.66 25.33 46.87
CA GLU A 213 -30.51 25.52 45.68
C GLU A 213 -30.11 24.58 44.52
N GLY A 214 -29.16 23.67 44.75
CA GLY A 214 -28.73 22.68 43.77
C GLY A 214 -27.70 23.17 42.76
N GLN A 215 -27.11 24.36 42.92
CA GLN A 215 -25.98 24.84 42.14
C GLN A 215 -24.66 24.21 42.59
N LEU A 216 -23.65 24.11 41.71
CA LEU A 216 -22.32 23.63 42.08
C LEU A 216 -21.52 24.73 42.77
N MET A 217 -21.00 24.38 43.94
CA MET A 217 -20.15 25.24 44.76
C MET A 217 -18.76 24.62 44.89
N ALA A 218 -17.72 25.44 44.79
CA ALA A 218 -16.36 25.07 45.15
C ALA A 218 -15.97 25.77 46.47
N PHE A 219 -15.81 24.99 47.53
CA PHE A 219 -15.35 25.45 48.83
C PHE A 219 -13.82 25.38 48.85
N VAL A 220 -13.17 26.54 48.86
CA VAL A 220 -11.72 26.68 48.83
C VAL A 220 -11.24 27.06 50.22
N THR A 221 -10.29 26.29 50.74
CA THR A 221 -9.73 26.51 52.09
C THR A 221 -8.21 26.42 52.06
N ILE A 222 -7.53 27.33 52.75
CA ILE A 222 -6.09 27.25 52.95
C ILE A 222 -5.75 26.02 53.81
N MET A 223 -4.73 25.28 53.41
CA MET A 223 -4.19 24.15 54.17
C MET A 223 -3.06 24.66 55.07
N ASN A 224 -3.24 24.54 56.38
CA ASN A 224 -2.13 24.73 57.33
C ASN A 224 -1.18 23.52 57.28
N GLN A 225 0.02 23.68 57.85
CA GLN A 225 1.05 22.63 57.84
C GLN A 225 0.56 21.29 58.42
N GLU A 226 -0.30 21.35 59.44
CA GLU A 226 -0.89 20.15 60.04
C GLU A 226 -1.77 19.38 59.06
N LYS A 227 -2.66 20.06 58.33
CA LYS A 227 -3.51 19.45 57.29
C LYS A 227 -2.68 18.95 56.10
N VAL A 228 -1.61 19.65 55.73
CA VAL A 228 -0.66 19.20 54.70
C VAL A 228 -0.01 17.88 55.14
N ASN A 229 0.51 17.83 56.37
CA ASN A 229 1.14 16.64 56.93
C ASN A 229 0.14 15.47 57.07
N GLN A 230 -1.09 15.76 57.53
CA GLN A 230 -2.16 14.77 57.63
C GLN A 230 -2.51 14.17 56.27
N PHE A 231 -2.63 15.02 55.24
CA PHE A 231 -2.86 14.57 53.87
C PHE A 231 -1.72 13.69 53.37
N ARG A 232 -0.46 14.10 53.56
CA ARG A 232 0.69 13.32 53.12
C ARG A 232 0.66 11.91 53.73
N ARG A 233 0.34 11.80 55.02
CA ARG A 233 0.22 10.50 55.71
C ARG A 233 -0.93 9.62 55.19
N SER A 234 -1.99 10.20 54.63
CA SER A 234 -3.21 9.46 54.24
C SER A 234 -3.35 9.17 52.74
N THR A 235 -2.67 9.94 51.88
CA THR A 235 -2.91 9.89 50.41
C THR A 235 -2.26 8.70 49.73
N VAL A 236 -1.16 8.21 50.30
CA VAL A 236 -0.52 6.97 49.86
C VAL A 236 -0.51 6.06 51.08
N PRO A 237 -1.20 4.89 51.03
CA PRO A 237 -1.06 3.89 52.08
C PRO A 237 0.43 3.59 52.26
N GLN A 238 0.93 3.55 53.49
CA GLN A 238 2.28 3.09 53.77
C GLN A 238 2.51 1.75 53.03
N GLY A 239 3.35 1.75 51.99
CA GLY A 239 3.72 0.55 51.24
C GLY A 239 3.06 0.31 49.88
N SER A 240 2.35 1.26 49.25
CA SER A 240 2.08 1.13 47.80
C SER A 240 3.41 1.24 47.02
N LEU A 241 3.77 0.17 46.32
CA LEU A 241 4.93 0.10 45.42
C LEU A 241 4.64 0.71 44.03
N TYR A 242 3.39 1.11 43.77
CA TYR A 242 2.91 1.50 42.45
C TYR A 242 2.65 2.99 42.32
N VAL A 243 2.50 3.70 43.43
CA VAL A 243 2.51 5.16 43.45
C VAL A 243 3.96 5.65 43.33
N PRO A 244 4.31 6.39 42.27
CA PRO A 244 5.70 6.70 41.96
C PRO A 244 6.30 7.81 42.84
N PHE A 245 5.47 8.62 43.51
CA PHE A 245 5.90 9.62 44.48
C PHE A 245 4.75 9.99 45.42
N GLN A 246 5.08 10.48 46.63
CA GLN A 246 4.09 11.05 47.53
C GLN A 246 3.84 12.52 47.13
N PRO A 247 2.61 12.90 46.72
CA PRO A 247 2.34 14.24 46.23
C PRO A 247 2.33 15.28 47.35
N HIS A 248 2.74 16.50 47.02
CA HIS A 248 2.81 17.64 47.94
C HIS A 248 1.76 18.72 47.58
N PRO A 249 0.76 19.00 48.44
CA PRO A 249 -0.33 19.94 48.14
C PRO A 249 0.06 21.37 47.74
N GLU A 250 1.28 21.81 48.03
CA GLU A 250 1.76 23.15 47.71
C GLU A 250 2.35 23.26 46.30
N THR A 251 3.03 22.23 45.84
CA THR A 251 3.75 22.22 44.55
C THR A 251 3.01 21.40 43.49
N ASP A 252 2.23 20.42 43.92
CA ASP A 252 1.53 19.47 43.06
C ASP A 252 0.04 19.77 43.03
N SER A 253 -0.62 19.33 41.96
CA SER A 253 -2.09 19.38 41.84
C SER A 253 -2.65 17.97 41.90
N ILE A 254 -3.55 17.71 42.85
CA ILE A 254 -4.09 16.38 43.15
C ILE A 254 -5.62 16.41 43.16
N PHE A 255 -6.23 15.64 42.28
CA PHE A 255 -7.67 15.33 42.31
C PHE A 255 -7.91 13.95 42.93
N ASN A 256 -8.87 13.86 43.84
CA ASN A 256 -9.38 12.61 44.37
C ASN A 256 -10.87 12.46 44.05
N ILE A 257 -11.25 11.34 43.45
CA ILE A 257 -12.61 11.03 42.99
C ILE A 257 -13.11 9.76 43.68
N GLY A 258 -14.33 9.83 44.20
CA GLY A 258 -14.95 8.76 44.98
C GLY A 258 -14.22 8.42 46.29
N PRO A 259 -13.75 9.41 47.09
CA PRO A 259 -13.33 9.13 48.45
C PRO A 259 -14.51 8.58 49.26
N ASP A 260 -14.20 7.69 50.21
CA ASP A 260 -15.20 6.96 50.98
C ASP A 260 -15.95 7.80 52.00
N ASN A 261 -17.21 7.41 52.23
CA ASN A 261 -18.08 7.93 53.30
C ASN A 261 -18.22 9.46 53.32
N GLU A 262 -18.01 10.14 52.19
CA GLU A 262 -18.30 11.56 52.10
C GLU A 262 -19.83 11.79 52.05
N VAL A 263 -20.30 12.69 52.90
CA VAL A 263 -21.66 13.23 52.83
C VAL A 263 -21.61 14.54 52.05
N GLY A 264 -22.59 14.74 51.16
CA GLY A 264 -22.78 15.98 50.44
C GLY A 264 -24.25 16.25 50.15
N ARG A 265 -24.52 17.19 49.24
CA ARG A 265 -25.87 17.49 48.76
C ARG A 265 -26.06 16.98 47.33
N SER A 266 -27.28 16.62 46.98
CA SER A 266 -27.71 16.28 45.62
C SER A 266 -27.96 17.55 44.80
N GLY A 267 -28.17 17.39 43.49
CA GLY A 267 -28.63 18.48 42.62
C GLY A 267 -30.01 19.06 42.98
N ARG A 268 -30.73 18.48 43.96
CA ARG A 268 -31.96 19.03 44.53
C ARG A 268 -31.73 19.68 45.90
N GLY A 269 -30.47 19.87 46.31
CA GLY A 269 -30.09 20.42 47.60
C GLY A 269 -30.24 19.46 48.80
N LYS A 270 -30.74 18.23 48.61
CA LYS A 270 -30.92 17.24 49.71
C LYS A 270 -29.62 16.52 50.06
N TYR A 271 -29.41 16.18 51.33
CA TYR A 271 -28.25 15.39 51.75
C TYR A 271 -28.27 13.99 51.15
N ILE A 272 -27.08 13.53 50.74
CA ILE A 272 -26.84 12.20 50.18
C ILE A 272 -25.43 11.71 50.55
N TYR A 273 -25.29 10.40 50.69
CA TYR A 273 -23.98 9.74 50.74
C TYR A 273 -23.38 9.67 49.35
N ARG A 274 -22.07 9.86 49.26
CA ARG A 274 -21.30 9.77 48.01
C ARG A 274 -20.83 8.34 47.77
N SER A 275 -20.79 7.97 46.49
CA SER A 275 -20.40 6.64 46.03
C SER A 275 -18.89 6.59 45.75
N SER A 276 -18.24 5.49 46.11
CA SER A 276 -16.89 5.16 45.64
C SER A 276 -16.91 4.79 44.15
N VAL A 277 -15.77 4.90 43.47
CA VAL A 277 -15.65 4.49 42.05
C VAL A 277 -15.52 2.98 41.97
N THR A 278 -16.40 2.31 41.24
CA THR A 278 -16.31 0.86 41.04
C THR A 278 -15.17 0.51 40.06
N PRO A 279 -14.58 -0.70 40.16
CA PRO A 279 -13.57 -1.14 39.19
C PRO A 279 -14.07 -1.12 37.74
N ARG A 280 -15.36 -1.40 37.54
CA ARG A 280 -15.99 -1.39 36.22
C ARG A 280 -16.08 0.03 35.65
N GLU A 281 -16.52 1.00 36.46
CA GLU A 281 -16.55 2.41 36.05
C GLU A 281 -15.15 2.89 35.67
N PHE A 282 -14.15 2.62 36.51
CA PHE A 282 -12.78 3.06 36.23
C PHE A 282 -12.20 2.46 34.94
N ASN A 283 -12.45 1.17 34.66
CA ASN A 283 -12.03 0.55 33.40
C ASN A 283 -12.68 1.22 32.18
N ILE A 284 -13.98 1.54 32.25
CA ILE A 284 -14.68 2.26 31.17
C ILE A 284 -14.09 3.66 31.00
N TRP A 285 -13.77 4.35 32.10
CA TRP A 285 -13.16 5.67 32.04
C TRP A 285 -11.80 5.64 31.34
N CYS A 286 -10.99 4.59 31.55
CA CYS A 286 -9.69 4.44 30.90
C CYS A 286 -9.76 4.26 29.38
N GLU A 287 -10.90 3.85 28.81
CA GLU A 287 -11.07 3.71 27.36
C GLU A 287 -11.02 5.07 26.62
N CYS A 288 -11.16 6.19 27.34
CA CYS A 288 -11.13 7.52 26.74
C CYS A 288 -9.73 7.96 26.25
N ALA A 289 -8.66 7.25 26.61
CA ALA A 289 -7.29 7.60 26.22
C ALA A 289 -6.46 6.37 25.87
N LEU A 290 -5.68 6.46 24.80
CA LEU A 290 -4.85 5.38 24.27
C LEU A 290 -3.80 4.92 25.27
N PHE A 291 -3.09 5.87 25.90
CA PHE A 291 -2.04 5.61 26.88
C PHE A 291 -2.56 5.04 28.22
N LEU A 292 -3.88 4.97 28.42
CA LEU A 292 -4.51 4.31 29.57
C LEU A 292 -4.96 2.87 29.27
N GLN A 293 -4.82 2.40 28.03
CA GLN A 293 -5.31 1.07 27.60
C GLN A 293 -4.24 -0.03 27.68
N GLY A 294 -2.97 0.32 27.96
CA GLY A 294 -1.88 -0.64 28.06
C GLY A 294 -1.56 -1.33 26.73
N ILE A 295 -1.72 -0.60 25.62
CA ILE A 295 -1.34 -1.07 24.28
C ILE A 295 0.18 -1.10 24.21
N LYS A 296 0.72 -2.17 23.63
CA LYS A 296 2.17 -2.33 23.55
C LYS A 296 2.74 -1.52 22.39
N ASN A 297 3.97 -1.05 22.53
CA ASN A 297 4.62 -0.24 21.49
C ASN A 297 4.84 -1.00 20.16
N ASP A 298 4.97 -2.33 20.18
CA ASP A 298 5.07 -3.18 18.98
C ASP A 298 3.73 -3.30 18.22
N GLU A 299 2.62 -2.92 18.84
CA GLU A 299 1.29 -2.85 18.22
C GLU A 299 0.98 -1.47 17.64
N ILE A 300 1.93 -0.53 17.68
CA ILE A 300 1.77 0.86 17.21
C ILE A 300 2.80 1.15 16.12
N VAL A 301 2.32 1.43 14.91
CA VAL A 301 3.15 1.91 13.80
C VAL A 301 3.06 3.43 13.78
N LYS A 302 4.12 4.10 14.25
CA LYS A 302 4.20 5.56 14.27
C LYS A 302 4.44 6.13 12.88
N THR A 303 3.78 7.22 12.53
CA THR A 303 4.00 7.99 11.29
C THR A 303 4.07 9.47 11.60
N GLU A 304 4.49 10.29 10.63
CA GLU A 304 4.52 11.75 10.78
C GLU A 304 3.14 12.37 11.01
N MET A 305 2.07 11.75 10.49
CA MET A 305 0.70 12.30 10.55
C MET A 305 -0.13 11.71 11.70
N GLY A 306 0.31 10.59 12.26
CA GLY A 306 -0.44 9.84 13.26
C GLY A 306 0.08 8.42 13.46
N ASP A 307 -0.49 7.69 14.40
CA ASP A 307 -0.12 6.30 14.66
C ASP A 307 -1.20 5.34 14.17
N LEU A 308 -0.79 4.26 13.51
CA LEU A 308 -1.64 3.11 13.21
C LEU A 308 -1.57 2.11 14.38
N ILE A 309 -2.72 1.74 14.92
CA ILE A 309 -2.84 0.87 16.08
C ILE A 309 -3.36 -0.50 15.63
N LEU A 310 -2.49 -1.51 15.70
CA LEU A 310 -2.77 -2.88 15.27
C LEU A 310 -3.53 -3.70 16.34
N ASN A 311 -3.62 -3.18 17.57
CA ASN A 311 -4.31 -3.88 18.65
C ASN A 311 -5.80 -4.11 18.30
N PRO A 312 -6.31 -5.36 18.37
CA PRO A 312 -7.70 -5.67 18.01
C PRO A 312 -8.75 -4.89 18.81
N LYS A 313 -8.45 -4.45 20.04
CA LYS A 313 -9.38 -3.65 20.87
C LYS A 313 -9.54 -2.21 20.39
N SER A 314 -8.61 -1.75 19.56
CA SER A 314 -8.60 -0.41 18.98
C SER A 314 -9.20 -0.36 17.57
N ARG A 315 -9.57 -1.52 17.00
CA ARG A 315 -10.26 -1.59 15.71
C ARG A 315 -11.53 -0.74 15.69
N GLY A 316 -11.72 0.04 14.63
CA GLY A 316 -12.91 0.86 14.49
C GLY A 316 -12.87 2.15 15.29
N LYS A 317 -11.75 2.49 15.94
CA LYS A 317 -11.60 3.67 16.79
C LYS A 317 -10.66 4.69 16.17
N ILE A 318 -11.07 5.95 16.27
CA ILE A 318 -10.23 7.11 15.96
C ILE A 318 -9.92 7.80 17.28
N TYR A 319 -8.63 7.98 17.53
CA TYR A 319 -8.08 8.78 18.60
C TYR A 319 -7.51 10.07 17.99
N PHE A 320 -7.63 11.17 18.72
CA PHE A 320 -6.99 12.44 18.40
C PHE A 320 -6.09 12.83 19.57
N LYS A 321 -4.79 13.00 19.31
CA LYS A 321 -3.76 13.31 20.34
C LYS A 321 -3.80 12.34 21.52
N SER A 322 -4.00 11.05 21.21
CA SER A 322 -4.16 9.93 22.14
C SER A 322 -5.47 9.89 22.93
N PHE A 323 -6.45 10.75 22.66
CA PHE A 323 -7.79 10.70 23.27
C PHE A 323 -8.81 10.13 22.30
N LEU A 324 -9.72 9.29 22.77
CA LEU A 324 -10.77 8.71 21.94
C LEU A 324 -11.65 9.84 21.39
N LEU A 325 -11.69 9.97 20.07
CA LEU A 325 -12.50 10.93 19.35
C LEU A 325 -13.80 10.27 18.92
N SER A 326 -13.70 9.11 18.27
CA SER A 326 -14.84 8.38 17.73
C SER A 326 -14.64 6.86 17.82
N ASP A 327 -15.74 6.13 17.97
CA ASP A 327 -15.78 4.67 18.00
C ASP A 327 -16.91 4.16 17.11
N THR A 328 -16.64 3.05 16.42
CA THR A 328 -17.63 2.36 15.60
C THR A 328 -18.60 1.63 16.51
N THR A 329 -19.87 2.03 16.47
CA THR A 329 -20.93 1.43 17.28
C THR A 329 -22.04 0.85 16.38
N ARG A 330 -23.03 0.20 16.99
CA ARG A 330 -24.24 -0.24 16.24
C ARG A 330 -25.02 0.92 15.59
N ARG A 331 -24.76 2.17 15.98
CA ARG A 331 -25.48 3.36 15.51
C ARG A 331 -24.75 4.12 14.40
N GLY A 332 -23.52 3.75 14.07
CA GLY A 332 -22.71 4.44 13.07
C GLY A 332 -21.23 4.11 13.19
N TYR A 333 -20.48 4.46 12.15
CA TYR A 333 -19.04 4.24 12.07
C TYR A 333 -18.27 5.44 12.65
N ALA A 334 -17.04 5.17 13.13
CA ALA A 334 -16.16 6.22 13.63
C ALA A 334 -15.71 7.20 12.54
N SER A 335 -15.43 6.66 11.34
CA SER A 335 -14.95 7.43 10.20
C SER A 335 -16.04 8.29 9.59
N LEU A 336 -15.67 9.50 9.17
CA LEU A 336 -16.53 10.39 8.37
C LEU A 336 -16.98 9.77 7.04
N SER A 337 -16.27 8.76 6.53
CA SER A 337 -16.66 8.03 5.32
C SER A 337 -17.84 7.07 5.52
N GLU A 338 -18.33 6.94 6.76
CA GLU A 338 -19.38 5.99 7.15
C GLU A 338 -19.03 4.54 6.81
N ARG A 339 -17.73 4.22 6.83
CA ARG A 339 -17.22 2.87 6.60
C ARG A 339 -16.49 2.33 7.81
N PRO A 340 -16.47 1.00 7.99
CA PRO A 340 -15.78 0.41 9.11
C PRO A 340 -14.27 0.59 8.94
N LEU A 341 -13.54 0.79 10.04
CA LEU A 341 -12.07 0.89 10.04
C LEU A 341 -11.44 -0.42 10.53
N ARG A 342 -10.43 -0.90 9.81
CA ARG A 342 -9.83 -2.21 10.09
C ARG A 342 -8.94 -2.15 11.33
N PHE A 343 -8.29 -1.01 11.52
CA PHE A 343 -7.37 -0.73 12.61
C PHE A 343 -7.89 0.42 13.48
N GLY A 344 -7.15 0.74 14.54
CA GLY A 344 -7.30 2.01 15.25
C GLY A 344 -6.34 3.04 14.70
N TYR A 345 -6.71 4.31 14.79
CA TYR A 345 -5.87 5.41 14.29
C TYR A 345 -5.71 6.47 15.38
N ASN A 346 -4.48 6.92 15.65
CA ASN A 346 -4.21 8.06 16.51
C ASN A 346 -3.74 9.24 15.66
N ILE A 347 -4.64 10.16 15.37
CA ILE A 347 -4.37 11.37 14.60
C ILE A 347 -3.69 12.40 15.50
N LEU A 348 -2.51 12.90 15.10
CA LEU A 348 -1.75 13.86 15.91
C LEU A 348 -2.06 15.33 15.53
N TYR A 349 -2.46 15.55 14.27
CA TYR A 349 -2.68 16.88 13.70
C TYR A 349 -4.03 16.98 13.01
N GLY A 350 -4.62 18.17 13.02
CA GLY A 350 -5.93 18.46 12.42
C GLY A 350 -6.88 19.13 13.42
N THR A 351 -8.07 19.43 12.95
CA THR A 351 -9.09 20.15 13.71
C THR A 351 -10.28 19.22 13.93
N PRO A 352 -10.62 18.84 15.17
CA PRO A 352 -11.86 18.12 15.43
C PRO A 352 -13.08 19.06 15.29
N ASP A 353 -14.26 18.49 15.11
CA ASP A 353 -15.52 19.25 15.10
C ASP A 353 -15.81 19.91 16.47
N GLU A 354 -16.80 20.81 16.52
CA GLU A 354 -17.14 21.54 17.77
C GLU A 354 -17.49 20.57 18.93
N MET A 355 -17.98 19.37 18.61
CA MET A 355 -18.36 18.38 19.60
C MET A 355 -17.20 17.49 20.05
N MET A 356 -16.03 17.53 19.40
CA MET A 356 -14.91 16.61 19.61
C MET A 356 -15.32 15.14 19.45
N LYS A 357 -16.09 14.87 18.40
CA LYS A 357 -16.61 13.52 18.06
C LYS A 357 -16.11 13.02 16.73
N HIS A 358 -15.76 13.92 15.82
CA HIS A 358 -15.21 13.59 14.51
C HIS A 358 -14.15 14.62 14.12
N MET A 359 -13.36 14.31 13.09
CA MET A 359 -12.53 15.33 12.45
C MET A 359 -13.42 16.37 11.76
N SER A 360 -12.90 17.58 11.54
CA SER A 360 -13.63 18.66 10.89
C SER A 360 -13.84 18.42 9.39
N SER A 361 -12.97 17.63 8.77
CA SER A 361 -13.05 17.28 7.36
C SER A 361 -12.56 15.86 7.10
N LEU A 362 -13.08 15.26 6.03
CA LEU A 362 -12.64 13.95 5.56
C LEU A 362 -11.17 13.99 5.12
N GLU A 363 -10.69 15.10 4.54
CA GLU A 363 -9.30 15.24 4.09
C GLU A 363 -8.30 15.12 5.24
N GLU A 364 -8.54 15.82 6.37
CA GLU A 364 -7.70 15.72 7.57
C GLU A 364 -7.69 14.31 8.16
N GLU A 365 -8.85 13.65 8.18
CA GLU A 365 -8.97 12.25 8.62
C GLU A 365 -8.18 11.30 7.70
N CYS A 366 -8.30 11.48 6.38
CA CYS A 366 -7.67 10.64 5.38
C CYS A 366 -6.15 10.73 5.39
N GLN A 367 -5.58 11.93 5.55
CA GLN A 367 -4.12 12.11 5.58
C GLN A 367 -3.44 11.29 6.69
N ALA A 368 -4.16 10.99 7.78
CA ALA A 368 -3.65 10.19 8.90
C ALA A 368 -3.93 8.68 8.76
N ILE A 369 -4.88 8.26 7.91
CA ILE A 369 -5.38 6.89 7.82
C ILE A 369 -4.67 6.03 6.75
N ILE A 370 -3.78 6.59 5.93
CA ILE A 370 -3.21 5.92 4.72
C ILE A 370 -2.22 4.78 5.05
N ILE A 371 -2.62 3.64 5.60
CA ILE A 371 -1.80 2.41 5.65
C ILE A 371 -2.67 1.11 5.60
N LEU A 372 -2.62 0.41 4.45
CA LEU A 372 -2.77 -1.06 4.21
C LEU A 372 -4.16 -1.75 3.97
N ASP A 373 -4.10 -2.74 3.07
CA ASP A 373 -5.13 -3.42 2.22
C ASP A 373 -5.97 -4.56 2.85
N ASP A 374 -7.31 -4.53 2.72
CA ASP A 374 -8.22 -5.61 2.25
C ASP A 374 -9.65 -5.05 2.08
N TRP A 375 -10.47 -5.57 1.16
CA TRP A 375 -11.76 -4.95 0.76
C TRP A 375 -12.82 -4.86 1.88
N GLY A 376 -13.54 -3.72 1.93
CA GLY A 376 -14.69 -3.45 2.79
C GLY A 376 -14.49 -2.38 3.87
N TRP A 377 -13.29 -1.84 4.00
CA TRP A 377 -12.90 -0.91 5.07
C TRP A 377 -12.62 0.50 4.52
N GLY A 378 -13.03 1.55 5.25
CA GLY A 378 -12.93 2.96 4.82
C GLY A 378 -11.49 3.44 4.66
N ASP A 379 -10.56 2.86 5.43
CA ASP A 379 -9.13 3.18 5.39
C ASP A 379 -8.46 2.88 4.04
N VAL A 380 -8.93 1.88 3.29
CA VAL A 380 -8.36 1.47 2.01
C VAL A 380 -8.85 2.33 0.84
N GLU A 381 -10.14 2.65 0.80
CA GLU A 381 -10.73 3.44 -0.30
C GLU A 381 -10.27 4.90 -0.25
N LEU A 382 -10.19 5.46 0.96
CA LEU A 382 -9.74 6.83 1.18
C LEU A 382 -8.24 6.98 0.88
N ALA A 383 -7.42 5.97 1.19
CA ALA A 383 -6.01 5.95 0.82
C ALA A 383 -5.81 6.10 -0.70
N ALA A 384 -6.66 5.48 -1.53
CA ALA A 384 -6.58 5.62 -2.98
C ALA A 384 -6.92 7.02 -3.50
N GLN A 385 -7.75 7.78 -2.77
CA GLN A 385 -8.17 9.13 -3.17
C GLN A 385 -7.16 10.21 -2.77
N PHE A 386 -6.44 10.04 -1.65
CA PHE A 386 -5.66 11.12 -1.04
C PHE A 386 -4.15 10.85 -0.88
N ILE A 387 -3.65 9.68 -1.29
CA ILE A 387 -2.21 9.38 -1.24
C ILE A 387 -1.41 10.35 -2.13
N LYS A 388 -0.35 10.94 -1.57
CA LYS A 388 0.50 11.92 -2.26
C LYS A 388 1.30 11.23 -3.36
N LYS A 389 1.46 11.91 -4.50
CA LYS A 389 2.23 11.45 -5.68
C LYS A 389 3.62 10.93 -5.35
N ASP A 390 4.32 11.56 -4.40
CA ASP A 390 5.69 11.18 -4.03
C ASP A 390 5.73 9.85 -3.27
N THR A 391 4.76 9.61 -2.37
CA THR A 391 4.60 8.34 -1.65
C THR A 391 4.27 7.21 -2.63
N ILE A 392 3.41 7.46 -3.62
CA ILE A 392 3.09 6.51 -4.70
C ILE A 392 4.34 6.20 -5.54
N SER A 393 5.15 7.23 -5.83
CA SER A 393 6.42 7.06 -6.53
C SER A 393 7.37 6.13 -5.77
N LEU A 394 7.56 6.36 -4.47
CA LEU A 394 8.42 5.53 -3.62
C LEU A 394 7.91 4.09 -3.52
N LEU A 395 6.59 3.91 -3.42
CA LEU A 395 5.96 2.59 -3.35
C LEU A 395 6.12 1.82 -4.67
N GLY A 396 5.96 2.52 -5.79
CA GLY A 396 6.27 1.99 -7.12
C GLY A 396 7.75 1.62 -7.24
N ASP A 397 8.66 2.51 -6.86
CA ASP A 397 10.10 2.25 -6.92
C ASP A 397 10.47 1.02 -6.07
N TYR A 398 9.92 0.89 -4.86
CA TYR A 398 10.14 -0.24 -3.97
C TYR A 398 9.63 -1.57 -4.56
N LEU A 399 8.40 -1.61 -5.07
CA LEU A 399 7.82 -2.81 -5.69
C LEU A 399 8.63 -3.24 -6.93
N PHE A 400 9.14 -2.29 -7.71
CA PHE A 400 9.92 -2.56 -8.93
C PHE A 400 11.44 -2.57 -8.71
N LEU A 401 11.93 -2.65 -7.46
CA LEU A 401 13.33 -2.91 -7.13
C LEU A 401 13.70 -4.38 -7.40
N ASP A 402 12.81 -5.31 -7.06
CA ASP A 402 13.04 -6.73 -7.24
C ASP A 402 12.78 -7.15 -8.70
N ARG A 403 13.86 -7.20 -9.48
CA ARG A 403 13.83 -7.50 -10.91
C ARG A 403 13.49 -8.97 -11.22
N SER A 404 13.46 -9.84 -10.22
CA SER A 404 13.04 -11.23 -10.36
C SER A 404 11.51 -11.36 -10.43
N LYS A 405 10.76 -10.30 -10.11
CA LYS A 405 9.31 -10.32 -10.04
C LYS A 405 8.67 -9.52 -11.17
N TRP A 406 7.56 -10.03 -11.70
CA TRP A 406 6.73 -9.37 -12.70
C TRP A 406 5.29 -9.28 -12.20
N TYR A 407 4.78 -8.07 -12.05
CA TYR A 407 3.49 -7.79 -11.40
C TYR A 407 2.37 -7.62 -12.44
N TYR A 408 1.20 -8.24 -12.20
CA TYR A 408 0.00 -8.09 -13.06
C TYR A 408 -1.28 -7.83 -12.25
N PRO A 409 -2.26 -7.08 -12.77
CA PRO A 409 -3.51 -6.78 -12.05
C PRO A 409 -4.38 -8.02 -11.80
N THR A 410 -5.21 -7.98 -10.76
CA THR A 410 -6.18 -9.05 -10.45
C THR A 410 -7.13 -9.25 -11.63
N GLY A 411 -7.44 -10.52 -11.92
CA GLY A 411 -8.26 -10.88 -13.10
C GLY A 411 -7.59 -10.68 -14.46
N SER A 412 -6.38 -10.11 -14.52
CA SER A 412 -5.57 -9.97 -15.73
C SER A 412 -4.40 -10.95 -15.75
N ARG A 413 -4.63 -12.16 -15.19
CA ARG A 413 -3.62 -13.22 -15.17
C ARG A 413 -3.19 -13.51 -16.62
N PRO A 414 -1.89 -13.43 -16.93
CA PRO A 414 -1.42 -13.79 -18.26
C PRO A 414 -1.76 -15.24 -18.58
N ASP A 415 -1.88 -15.53 -19.88
CA ASP A 415 -2.06 -16.90 -20.34
C ASP A 415 -0.91 -17.80 -19.84
N SER A 416 -1.19 -19.11 -19.73
CA SER A 416 -0.25 -20.10 -19.20
C SER A 416 1.06 -20.15 -19.99
N GLU A 417 0.99 -19.85 -21.28
CA GLU A 417 2.12 -19.78 -22.20
C GLU A 417 3.05 -18.60 -21.90
N TYR A 418 2.51 -17.41 -21.66
CA TYR A 418 3.27 -16.23 -21.25
C TYR A 418 3.89 -16.41 -19.86
N LEU A 419 3.18 -17.06 -18.93
CA LEU A 419 3.73 -17.43 -17.62
C LEU A 419 4.91 -18.41 -17.75
N LYS A 420 4.81 -19.39 -18.65
CA LYS A 420 5.90 -20.31 -18.98
C LYS A 420 7.11 -19.57 -19.59
N ASN A 421 6.86 -18.63 -20.50
CA ASN A 421 7.89 -17.81 -21.11
C ASN A 421 8.58 -16.87 -20.09
N LEU A 422 7.84 -16.27 -19.16
CA LEU A 422 8.40 -15.48 -18.06
C LEU A 422 9.26 -16.33 -17.11
N SER A 423 8.83 -17.56 -16.83
CA SER A 423 9.60 -18.51 -16.02
C SER A 423 10.90 -18.93 -16.72
N ASN A 424 10.86 -19.16 -18.04
CA ASN A 424 12.06 -19.46 -18.84
C ASN A 424 13.05 -18.29 -18.86
N LEU A 425 12.59 -17.06 -18.59
CA LEU A 425 13.40 -15.85 -18.45
C LEU A 425 13.84 -15.58 -16.98
N GLY A 426 13.64 -16.54 -16.07
CA GLY A 426 14.04 -16.42 -14.66
C GLY A 426 13.19 -15.44 -13.84
N ARG A 427 11.96 -15.16 -14.26
CA ARG A 427 11.06 -14.22 -13.57
C ARG A 427 9.83 -14.90 -12.98
N GLN A 428 9.47 -14.51 -11.76
CA GLN A 428 8.26 -14.93 -11.08
C GLN A 428 7.13 -13.95 -11.34
N ALA A 429 6.03 -14.43 -11.93
CA ALA A 429 4.81 -13.65 -12.05
C ALA A 429 4.09 -13.58 -10.68
N LEU A 430 3.74 -12.38 -10.25
CA LEU A 430 3.01 -12.12 -9.01
C LEU A 430 1.78 -11.26 -9.29
N GLU A 431 0.66 -11.69 -8.74
CA GLU A 431 -0.56 -10.91 -8.82
C GLU A 431 -0.47 -9.69 -7.91
N LEU A 432 -0.76 -8.52 -8.48
CA LEU A 432 -0.94 -7.28 -7.79
C LEU A 432 -2.44 -6.99 -7.73
N ARG A 433 -2.98 -6.88 -6.51
CA ARG A 433 -4.41 -6.60 -6.30
C ARG A 433 -4.84 -5.32 -7.01
N ASP A 434 -6.06 -5.31 -7.54
CA ASP A 434 -6.61 -4.18 -8.30
C ASP A 434 -6.61 -2.86 -7.52
N THR A 435 -6.67 -2.92 -6.18
CA THR A 435 -6.51 -1.77 -5.28
C THR A 435 -5.14 -1.12 -5.36
N TYR A 436 -4.06 -1.91 -5.38
CA TYR A 436 -2.71 -1.38 -5.58
C TYR A 436 -2.51 -0.91 -7.01
N TYR A 437 -3.07 -1.63 -7.97
CA TYR A 437 -2.98 -1.25 -9.38
C TYR A 437 -3.69 0.10 -9.63
N SER A 438 -4.88 0.32 -9.07
CA SER A 438 -5.63 1.58 -9.21
C SER A 438 -4.96 2.76 -8.50
N ILE A 439 -4.19 2.54 -7.44
CA ILE A 439 -3.34 3.58 -6.81
C ILE A 439 -2.15 3.94 -7.70
N LEU A 440 -1.51 2.96 -8.33
CA LEU A 440 -0.30 3.16 -9.15
C LEU A 440 -0.61 3.63 -10.59
N THR A 441 -1.81 3.36 -11.10
CA THR A 441 -2.22 3.61 -12.50
C THR A 441 -2.33 5.09 -12.87
N PRO A 442 -3.01 5.96 -12.08
CA PRO A 442 -3.15 7.40 -12.38
C PRO A 442 -1.80 8.11 -12.51
N TYR A 443 -0.78 7.60 -11.82
CA TYR A 443 0.56 8.17 -11.76
C TYR A 443 1.53 7.56 -12.77
N LYS A 444 1.03 6.70 -13.67
CA LYS A 444 1.79 6.01 -14.74
C LYS A 444 3.01 5.24 -14.23
N THR A 445 3.06 4.88 -12.95
CA THR A 445 4.24 4.29 -12.28
C THR A 445 4.64 2.94 -12.86
N VAL A 446 3.66 2.14 -13.30
CA VAL A 446 3.85 0.85 -13.98
C VAL A 446 4.50 1.01 -15.37
N ASN A 447 4.27 2.15 -16.05
CA ASN A 447 4.82 2.45 -17.39
C ASN A 447 5.97 3.48 -17.37
N ARG A 448 6.28 4.09 -16.22
CA ARG A 448 7.22 5.22 -16.08
C ARG A 448 8.63 4.88 -16.53
N LYS A 449 9.09 3.63 -16.33
CA LYS A 449 10.43 3.23 -16.80
C LYS A 449 10.50 3.20 -18.33
N LEU A 450 9.44 2.81 -19.06
CA LEU A 450 9.42 2.86 -20.53
C LEU A 450 9.56 4.32 -21.01
N TYR A 451 8.75 5.25 -20.47
CA TYR A 451 8.78 6.68 -20.83
C TYR A 451 10.12 7.38 -20.52
N GLN A 452 10.83 6.98 -19.46
CA GLN A 452 12.18 7.50 -19.15
C GLN A 452 13.22 7.10 -20.20
N TYR A 453 13.05 5.94 -20.86
CA TYR A 453 13.98 5.45 -21.87
C TYR A 453 13.57 5.85 -23.29
N ILE A 454 12.33 6.30 -23.55
CA ILE A 454 11.87 6.72 -24.89
C ILE A 454 12.86 7.67 -25.56
N PRO A 455 13.32 8.79 -24.94
CA PRO A 455 14.28 9.67 -25.59
C PRO A 455 15.61 8.99 -25.93
N ARG A 456 16.04 7.99 -25.14
CA ARG A 456 17.29 7.24 -25.39
C ARG A 456 17.12 6.19 -26.48
N VAL A 457 15.93 5.56 -26.58
CA VAL A 457 15.59 4.58 -27.61
C VAL A 457 15.37 5.25 -28.97
N LEU A 458 14.70 6.40 -29.00
CA LEU A 458 14.49 7.18 -30.23
C LEU A 458 15.82 7.68 -30.83
N ASN A 459 16.79 8.02 -29.97
CA ASN A 459 18.13 8.49 -30.36
C ASN A 459 19.17 7.35 -30.48
N ALA A 460 18.79 6.09 -30.26
CA ALA A 460 19.71 4.97 -30.32
C ALA A 460 20.14 4.68 -31.78
N LYS A 461 21.41 4.35 -31.98
CA LYS A 461 21.95 4.01 -33.29
C LYS A 461 21.51 2.61 -33.71
N PRO A 462 21.16 2.38 -34.99
CA PRO A 462 20.93 1.05 -35.51
C PRO A 462 22.14 0.14 -35.24
N ALA A 463 21.87 -1.09 -34.83
CA ALA A 463 22.86 -2.15 -34.69
C ALA A 463 22.78 -3.09 -35.89
N SER A 464 23.94 -3.59 -36.32
CA SER A 464 23.99 -4.68 -37.30
C SER A 464 23.44 -5.96 -36.70
N ILE A 465 22.70 -6.72 -37.51
CA ILE A 465 22.24 -8.07 -37.14
C ILE A 465 23.47 -8.98 -37.15
N PRO A 466 23.77 -9.71 -36.06
CA PRO A 466 24.88 -10.66 -36.03
C PRO A 466 24.71 -11.74 -37.10
N ASP A 467 25.81 -12.17 -37.72
CA ASP A 467 25.83 -13.26 -38.69
C ASP A 467 25.76 -14.62 -37.98
N THR A 468 24.57 -14.91 -37.42
CA THR A 468 24.29 -16.17 -36.72
C THR A 468 22.91 -16.68 -37.13
N VAL A 469 22.75 -18.00 -37.17
CA VAL A 469 21.47 -18.65 -37.49
C VAL A 469 20.35 -18.18 -36.57
N PHE A 470 20.66 -17.97 -35.28
CA PHE A 470 19.72 -17.46 -34.28
C PHE A 470 19.25 -16.03 -34.58
N ALA A 471 20.17 -15.10 -34.81
CA ALA A 471 19.82 -13.72 -35.09
C ALA A 471 19.04 -13.57 -36.42
N ALA A 472 19.46 -14.30 -37.45
CA ALA A 472 18.77 -14.32 -38.74
C ALA A 472 17.34 -14.88 -38.61
N PHE A 473 17.16 -15.96 -37.83
CA PHE A 473 15.84 -16.50 -37.55
C PHE A 473 14.95 -15.48 -36.86
N VAL A 474 15.42 -14.87 -35.76
CA VAL A 474 14.61 -13.93 -34.96
C VAL A 474 14.19 -12.72 -35.79
N ASP A 475 15.07 -12.16 -36.63
CA ASP A 475 14.71 -11.05 -37.52
C ASP A 475 13.64 -11.46 -38.56
N ASN A 476 13.88 -12.55 -39.29
CA ASN A 476 12.98 -13.00 -40.35
C ASN A 476 11.62 -13.44 -39.82
N ALA A 477 11.61 -14.23 -38.74
CA ALA A 477 10.40 -14.70 -38.10
C ALA A 477 9.58 -13.52 -37.55
N LEU A 478 10.23 -12.53 -36.92
CA LEU A 478 9.54 -11.34 -36.42
C LEU A 478 8.92 -10.53 -37.57
N ARG A 479 9.64 -10.31 -38.67
CA ARG A 479 9.10 -9.62 -39.86
C ARG A 479 7.92 -10.38 -40.48
N SER A 480 8.01 -11.69 -40.57
CA SER A 480 6.93 -12.57 -41.06
C SER A 480 5.67 -12.49 -40.17
N CYS A 481 5.85 -12.46 -38.84
CA CYS A 481 4.74 -12.26 -37.91
C CYS A 481 4.10 -10.86 -38.07
N LEU A 482 4.89 -9.82 -38.32
CA LEU A 482 4.39 -8.45 -38.53
C LEU A 482 3.63 -8.30 -39.85
N SER A 483 4.09 -8.92 -40.94
CA SER A 483 3.39 -8.91 -42.23
C SER A 483 2.08 -9.69 -42.20
N ALA A 484 1.85 -10.53 -41.18
CA ALA A 484 0.63 -11.32 -41.03
C ALA A 484 -0.60 -10.51 -40.63
N CYS A 485 -0.41 -9.29 -40.12
CA CYS A 485 -1.48 -8.48 -39.59
C CYS A 485 -1.54 -7.14 -40.32
N LYS A 486 -2.73 -6.79 -40.82
CA LYS A 486 -2.99 -5.50 -41.50
C LYS A 486 -2.63 -4.27 -40.67
N HIS A 487 -2.61 -4.39 -39.35
CA HIS A 487 -2.27 -3.30 -38.44
C HIS A 487 -0.75 -3.17 -38.22
N THR A 488 0.04 -4.18 -38.61
CA THR A 488 1.50 -4.21 -38.42
C THR A 488 2.28 -4.44 -39.72
N GLU A 489 1.62 -4.69 -40.84
CA GLU A 489 2.24 -5.00 -42.14
C GLU A 489 3.13 -3.87 -42.67
N THR A 490 2.85 -2.63 -42.28
CA THR A 490 3.65 -1.46 -42.67
C THR A 490 4.84 -1.19 -41.75
N LEU A 491 4.96 -1.93 -40.65
CA LEU A 491 6.00 -1.71 -39.65
C LEU A 491 7.33 -2.35 -40.07
N ARG A 492 8.41 -1.58 -39.99
CA ARG A 492 9.78 -2.03 -40.26
C ARG A 492 10.52 -2.34 -38.96
N VAL A 493 11.25 -3.45 -38.91
CA VAL A 493 12.06 -3.81 -37.74
C VAL A 493 13.42 -3.10 -37.80
N MET A 494 13.83 -2.47 -36.71
CA MET A 494 15.15 -1.87 -36.54
C MET A 494 15.76 -2.30 -35.20
N PHE A 495 16.88 -3.01 -35.25
CA PHE A 495 17.63 -3.34 -34.04
C PHE A 495 18.54 -2.17 -33.63
N PHE A 496 18.70 -1.91 -32.34
CA PHE A 496 19.59 -0.86 -31.84
C PHE A 496 20.51 -1.33 -30.71
N ASP A 497 21.65 -0.67 -30.55
CA ASP A 497 22.58 -0.95 -29.46
C ASP A 497 21.97 -0.56 -28.12
N ALA A 498 21.60 -1.57 -27.32
CA ALA A 498 20.94 -1.41 -26.05
C ALA A 498 21.89 -1.53 -24.85
N ARG A 499 23.20 -1.28 -25.02
CA ARG A 499 24.14 -1.21 -23.88
C ARG A 499 23.62 -0.26 -22.80
N GLY A 500 23.36 -0.81 -21.60
CA GLY A 500 22.78 -0.09 -20.46
C GLY A 500 21.25 0.10 -20.47
N LEU A 501 20.52 -0.40 -21.49
CA LEU A 501 19.06 -0.37 -21.55
C LEU A 501 18.47 -1.76 -21.25
N PRO A 502 17.31 -1.88 -20.58
CA PRO A 502 16.64 -3.17 -20.36
C PRO A 502 16.19 -3.82 -21.68
N HIS A 503 16.13 -5.15 -21.76
CA HIS A 503 15.68 -5.86 -22.98
C HIS A 503 14.21 -5.58 -23.35
N TRP A 504 13.35 -5.22 -22.38
CA TRP A 504 11.93 -4.96 -22.64
C TRP A 504 11.63 -3.57 -23.23
N THR A 505 12.64 -2.75 -23.58
CA THR A 505 12.44 -1.42 -24.18
C THR A 505 12.09 -1.46 -25.67
N VAL A 506 11.34 -2.46 -26.11
CA VAL A 506 10.81 -2.53 -27.48
C VAL A 506 9.81 -1.39 -27.66
N LEU A 507 10.00 -0.56 -28.69
CA LEU A 507 9.18 0.62 -28.94
C LEU A 507 8.67 0.62 -30.37
N VAL A 508 7.37 0.83 -30.55
CA VAL A 508 6.78 1.14 -31.86
C VAL A 508 6.69 2.66 -32.00
N ASP A 509 7.37 3.20 -33.00
CA ASP A 509 7.46 4.64 -33.27
C ASP A 509 7.22 4.87 -34.77
N ASP A 510 6.15 5.59 -35.10
CA ASP A 510 5.61 5.72 -36.46
C ASP A 510 5.46 4.36 -37.16
N ASN A 511 6.33 4.09 -38.14
CA ASN A 511 6.36 2.84 -38.92
C ASN A 511 7.57 1.96 -38.57
N VAL A 512 8.21 2.16 -37.42
CA VAL A 512 9.43 1.43 -37.02
C VAL A 512 9.24 0.75 -35.67
N VAL A 513 9.47 -0.57 -35.65
CA VAL A 513 9.63 -1.36 -34.43
C VAL A 513 11.11 -1.33 -34.03
N ARG A 514 11.43 -0.58 -32.98
CA ARG A 514 12.77 -0.49 -32.42
C ARG A 514 12.97 -1.60 -31.39
N VAL A 515 13.87 -2.54 -31.68
CA VAL A 515 14.14 -3.72 -30.85
C VAL A 515 15.57 -3.66 -30.29
N PRO A 516 15.79 -3.89 -28.98
CA PRO A 516 17.14 -4.03 -28.43
C PRO A 516 17.93 -5.16 -29.11
N ASN A 517 19.17 -4.92 -29.52
CA ASN A 517 20.04 -5.95 -30.11
C ASN A 517 20.33 -7.15 -29.17
N LYS A 518 20.07 -7.00 -27.87
CA LYS A 518 20.14 -8.08 -26.88
C LYS A 518 19.22 -9.26 -27.20
N TRP A 519 18.16 -9.05 -27.97
CA TRP A 519 17.27 -10.14 -28.41
C TRP A 519 17.87 -11.01 -29.52
N LEU A 520 18.98 -10.59 -30.13
CA LEU A 520 19.66 -11.32 -31.20
C LEU A 520 20.81 -12.21 -30.70
N ASP A 521 21.05 -12.25 -29.38
CA ASP A 521 22.20 -12.94 -28.80
C ASP A 521 21.77 -13.73 -27.56
N GLN A 522 22.06 -15.04 -27.60
CA GLN A 522 21.70 -16.01 -26.58
C GLN A 522 22.36 -15.71 -25.23
N GLU A 523 23.62 -15.27 -25.23
CA GLU A 523 24.37 -14.96 -23.99
C GLU A 523 23.80 -13.72 -23.30
N ASN A 524 23.39 -12.73 -24.09
CA ASN A 524 22.79 -11.49 -23.59
C ASN A 524 21.38 -11.69 -23.01
N LEU A 525 20.72 -12.80 -23.33
CA LEU A 525 19.45 -13.22 -22.73
C LEU A 525 19.65 -13.99 -21.40
N GLY A 526 20.90 -14.21 -20.97
CA GLY A 526 21.23 -14.87 -19.70
C GLY A 526 21.06 -16.38 -19.71
N LEU A 527 21.05 -16.99 -20.90
CA LEU A 527 20.90 -18.42 -21.09
C LEU A 527 22.28 -19.09 -20.99
N ILE A 528 22.50 -19.91 -19.96
CA ILE A 528 23.77 -20.60 -19.71
C ILE A 528 23.92 -21.75 -20.72
N HIS A 529 25.09 -21.81 -21.39
CA HIS A 529 25.47 -22.78 -22.44
C HIS A 529 25.28 -24.28 -22.09
N ASP A 530 25.13 -24.64 -20.82
CA ASP A 530 25.05 -26.04 -20.36
C ASP A 530 23.67 -26.72 -20.52
N VAL A 531 22.62 -26.00 -20.91
CA VAL A 531 21.24 -26.54 -21.00
C VAL A 531 20.80 -26.87 -22.44
N LEU A 532 21.51 -26.41 -23.47
CA LEU A 532 21.12 -26.56 -24.88
C LEU A 532 21.93 -27.65 -25.59
N ARG A 533 21.76 -28.92 -25.23
CA ARG A 533 22.17 -30.04 -26.12
C ARG A 533 20.98 -30.50 -26.95
N GLY A 534 20.84 -29.97 -28.17
CA GLY A 534 19.91 -30.47 -29.19
C GLY A 534 19.28 -29.39 -30.07
N ASP A 535 19.07 -29.68 -31.37
CA ASP A 535 18.45 -28.76 -32.34
C ASP A 535 17.00 -28.39 -31.99
N GLU A 536 16.24 -29.29 -31.36
CA GLU A 536 14.87 -29.07 -30.89
C GLU A 536 14.79 -27.96 -29.81
N LEU A 537 15.81 -27.82 -28.97
CA LEU A 537 15.84 -26.80 -27.92
C LEU A 537 16.15 -25.40 -28.47
N LEU A 538 16.96 -25.33 -29.54
CA LEU A 538 17.27 -24.08 -30.23
C LEU A 538 16.05 -23.54 -30.99
N ALA A 539 15.30 -24.40 -31.69
CA ALA A 539 14.06 -24.03 -32.36
C ALA A 539 13.00 -23.51 -31.38
N ASN A 540 12.84 -24.18 -30.22
CA ASN A 540 11.93 -23.72 -29.17
C ASN A 540 12.33 -22.36 -28.59
N LEU A 541 13.64 -22.11 -28.41
CA LEU A 541 14.14 -20.83 -27.95
C LEU A 541 13.90 -19.72 -28.98
N MET A 542 14.21 -19.99 -30.25
CA MET A 542 13.96 -19.11 -31.39
C MET A 542 12.49 -18.69 -31.47
N MET A 543 11.56 -19.65 -31.36
CA MET A 543 10.12 -19.36 -31.31
C MET A 543 9.73 -18.53 -30.08
N SER A 544 10.21 -18.90 -28.90
CA SER A 544 9.87 -18.21 -27.65
C SER A 544 10.31 -16.74 -27.65
N VAL A 545 11.51 -16.47 -28.19
CA VAL A 545 12.05 -15.11 -28.33
C VAL A 545 11.24 -14.29 -29.31
N THR A 546 10.96 -14.82 -30.50
CA THR A 546 10.15 -14.12 -31.50
C THR A 546 8.73 -13.83 -31.00
N SER A 547 8.09 -14.82 -30.35
CA SER A 547 6.77 -14.67 -29.75
C SER A 547 6.73 -13.58 -28.67
N ALA A 548 7.75 -13.55 -27.79
CA ALA A 548 7.86 -12.54 -26.74
C ALA A 548 8.00 -11.12 -27.31
N VAL A 549 8.86 -10.94 -28.32
CA VAL A 549 9.06 -9.63 -28.97
C VAL A 549 7.80 -9.20 -29.70
N PHE A 550 7.18 -10.09 -30.49
CA PHE A 550 5.95 -9.79 -31.22
C PHE A 550 4.79 -9.39 -30.29
N HIS A 551 4.65 -10.06 -29.13
CA HIS A 551 3.66 -9.69 -28.13
C HIS A 551 3.86 -8.28 -27.57
N LEU A 552 5.11 -7.84 -27.40
CA LEU A 552 5.43 -6.47 -26.97
C LEU A 552 5.07 -5.42 -28.04
N VAL A 553 5.16 -5.79 -29.33
CA VAL A 553 4.75 -4.94 -30.46
C VAL A 553 3.23 -4.80 -30.51
N LEU A 554 2.49 -5.92 -30.49
CA LEU A 554 1.03 -5.89 -30.58
C LEU A 554 0.36 -5.08 -29.46
N LYS A 555 0.97 -5.02 -28.27
CA LYS A 555 0.48 -4.19 -27.15
C LYS A 555 0.58 -2.68 -27.40
N GLN A 556 1.39 -2.25 -28.36
CA GLN A 556 1.63 -0.84 -28.67
C GLN A 556 0.87 -0.36 -29.91
N VAL A 557 0.26 -1.29 -30.67
CA VAL A 557 -0.50 -1.00 -31.89
C VAL A 557 -1.99 -0.92 -31.55
N ALA A 558 -2.70 0.02 -32.15
CA ALA A 558 -4.13 0.23 -31.90
C ALA A 558 -4.97 -0.89 -32.55
N ILE A 559 -5.21 -1.97 -31.81
CA ILE A 559 -5.98 -3.14 -32.24
C ILE A 559 -7.05 -3.43 -31.17
N ASP A 560 -8.29 -3.75 -31.58
CA ASP A 560 -9.34 -4.16 -30.65
C ASP A 560 -9.05 -5.57 -30.07
N LYS A 561 -9.66 -5.91 -28.93
CA LYS A 561 -9.36 -7.15 -28.19
C LYS A 561 -9.69 -8.43 -28.97
N GLU A 562 -10.73 -8.43 -29.80
CA GLU A 562 -11.16 -9.60 -30.57
C GLU A 562 -10.18 -9.84 -31.73
N SER A 563 -9.82 -8.77 -32.42
CA SER A 563 -8.76 -8.78 -33.42
C SER A 563 -7.41 -9.16 -32.81
N PHE A 564 -7.05 -8.68 -31.62
CA PHE A 564 -5.77 -9.00 -30.97
C PHE A 564 -5.57 -10.51 -30.80
N GLY A 565 -6.59 -11.23 -30.31
CA GLY A 565 -6.52 -12.68 -30.13
C GLY A 565 -6.39 -13.44 -31.45
N ARG A 566 -7.17 -13.03 -32.45
CA ARG A 566 -7.16 -13.64 -33.80
C ARG A 566 -5.81 -13.45 -34.50
N HIS A 567 -5.26 -12.25 -34.45
CA HIS A 567 -3.97 -11.94 -35.05
C HIS A 567 -2.80 -12.58 -34.31
N LYS A 568 -2.85 -12.67 -32.98
CA LYS A 568 -1.86 -13.44 -32.20
C LYS A 568 -1.87 -14.89 -32.67
N ALA A 569 -3.04 -15.52 -32.81
CA ALA A 569 -3.15 -16.91 -33.27
C ALA A 569 -2.54 -17.11 -34.67
N THR A 570 -2.91 -16.27 -35.65
CA THR A 570 -2.34 -16.34 -37.00
C THR A 570 -0.82 -16.12 -37.04
N ALA A 571 -0.30 -15.22 -36.20
CA ALA A 571 1.14 -14.99 -36.12
C ALA A 571 1.89 -16.15 -35.45
N MET A 572 1.26 -16.84 -34.48
CA MET A 572 1.83 -18.04 -33.86
C MET A 572 1.83 -19.23 -34.81
N GLU A 573 0.74 -19.44 -35.57
CA GLU A 573 0.68 -20.45 -36.63
C GLU A 573 1.80 -20.22 -37.66
N ARG A 574 1.99 -18.98 -38.11
CA ARG A 574 3.11 -18.62 -38.99
C ARG A 574 4.49 -18.86 -38.38
N LEU A 575 4.64 -18.63 -37.09
CA LEU A 575 5.91 -18.84 -36.38
C LEU A 575 6.22 -20.33 -36.25
N GLU A 576 5.21 -21.15 -35.97
CA GLU A 576 5.32 -22.61 -35.93
C GLU A 576 5.68 -23.19 -37.29
N ASP A 577 5.03 -22.72 -38.36
CA ASP A 577 5.35 -23.13 -39.73
C ASP A 577 6.78 -22.72 -40.13
N TYR A 578 7.18 -21.48 -39.82
CA TYR A 578 8.54 -21.01 -40.10
C TYR A 578 9.61 -21.80 -39.31
N ALA A 579 9.32 -22.17 -38.06
CA ALA A 579 10.22 -22.97 -37.25
C ALA A 579 10.37 -24.41 -37.78
N ARG A 580 9.26 -25.02 -38.22
CA ARG A 580 9.25 -26.35 -38.86
C ARG A 580 10.09 -26.34 -40.14
N GLU A 581 9.93 -25.30 -40.95
CA GLU A 581 10.64 -25.13 -42.22
C GLU A 581 12.13 -24.85 -42.09
N VAL A 582 12.55 -24.13 -41.05
CA VAL A 582 13.99 -23.95 -40.77
C VAL A 582 14.62 -25.28 -40.36
N VAL A 583 13.88 -26.17 -39.70
CA VAL A 583 14.33 -27.54 -39.40
C VAL A 583 14.40 -28.37 -40.68
N ASP A 584 13.40 -28.28 -41.55
CA ASP A 584 13.37 -29.02 -42.83
C ASP A 584 14.41 -28.51 -43.84
N SER A 585 14.72 -27.21 -43.84
CA SER A 585 15.75 -26.63 -44.73
C SER A 585 17.17 -27.10 -44.43
N LYS A 586 17.44 -27.51 -43.18
CA LYS A 586 18.70 -28.18 -42.83
C LYS A 586 18.86 -29.56 -43.50
N MET A 587 17.78 -30.14 -44.03
CA MET A 587 17.81 -31.43 -44.74
C MET A 587 18.06 -31.28 -46.25
N LEU A 588 18.15 -30.04 -46.79
CA LEU A 588 18.41 -29.75 -48.20
C LEU A 588 19.83 -29.18 -48.40
N ASN A 589 20.64 -29.85 -49.23
CA ASN A 589 21.99 -29.43 -49.56
C ASN A 589 22.13 -29.08 -51.05
N LEU A 590 22.49 -27.82 -51.31
CA LEU A 590 22.98 -27.37 -52.61
C LEU A 590 24.51 -27.41 -52.63
N SER A 591 25.09 -28.07 -53.63
CA SER A 591 26.54 -28.14 -53.81
C SER A 591 26.89 -28.07 -55.30
N PHE A 592 28.15 -27.78 -55.62
CA PHE A 592 28.65 -27.82 -56.98
C PHE A 592 29.41 -29.13 -57.22
N GLU A 593 29.10 -29.86 -58.29
CA GLU A 593 29.90 -30.98 -58.80
C GLU A 593 30.31 -30.71 -60.26
N PRO A 594 31.57 -30.96 -60.64
CA PRO A 594 32.02 -30.76 -62.02
C PRO A 594 31.48 -31.85 -62.95
N GLY A 595 30.79 -31.47 -64.04
CA GLY A 595 30.25 -32.40 -65.05
C GLY A 595 31.06 -32.41 -66.35
N SER A 596 31.01 -33.50 -67.12
CA SER A 596 31.80 -33.73 -68.35
C SER A 596 31.31 -32.95 -69.60
N GLY A 597 30.89 -31.69 -69.42
CA GLY A 597 30.49 -30.83 -70.54
C GLY A 597 29.67 -29.60 -70.16
N ALA A 598 29.26 -29.46 -68.90
CA ALA A 598 28.53 -28.31 -68.38
C ALA A 598 28.87 -28.07 -66.90
N ASN A 599 28.72 -26.83 -66.43
CA ASN A 599 28.89 -26.48 -65.01
C ASN A 599 27.62 -26.88 -64.25
N LEU A 600 27.70 -27.92 -63.41
CA LEU A 600 26.52 -28.52 -62.77
C LEU A 600 26.34 -28.04 -61.32
N ALA A 601 25.11 -27.63 -60.97
CA ALA A 601 24.71 -27.47 -59.57
C ALA A 601 23.90 -28.68 -59.11
N ASN A 602 24.36 -29.32 -58.04
CA ASN A 602 23.73 -30.46 -57.42
C ASN A 602 22.76 -30.05 -56.34
N VAL A 603 21.52 -30.53 -56.51
CA VAL A 603 20.47 -30.47 -55.51
C VAL A 603 20.36 -31.86 -54.86
N SER A 604 20.62 -31.96 -53.55
CA SER A 604 20.58 -33.23 -52.81
C SER A 604 19.86 -33.08 -51.47
N TRP A 605 19.25 -34.18 -51.00
CA TRP A 605 18.48 -34.20 -49.76
C TRP A 605 19.10 -35.22 -48.77
N GLU A 606 19.23 -34.86 -47.49
CA GLU A 606 19.90 -35.70 -46.47
C GLU A 606 19.04 -36.86 -45.97
N THR A 607 17.70 -36.78 -46.07
CA THR A 607 16.78 -37.83 -45.58
C THR A 607 15.57 -38.03 -46.49
N THR A 608 15.14 -39.28 -46.67
CA THR A 608 13.83 -39.60 -47.28
C THR A 608 12.72 -39.02 -46.42
N PHE A 609 11.87 -38.17 -47.00
CA PHE A 609 10.67 -37.62 -46.36
C PHE A 609 9.89 -38.73 -45.62
N SER A 610 9.37 -38.40 -44.44
CA SER A 610 8.41 -39.29 -43.76
C SER A 610 7.25 -39.62 -44.70
N SER A 611 6.77 -40.86 -44.64
CA SER A 611 5.89 -41.56 -45.60
C SER A 611 4.47 -40.99 -45.81
N TRP A 612 4.22 -39.72 -45.52
CA TRP A 612 2.86 -39.18 -45.42
C TRP A 612 2.50 -38.06 -46.41
N ASN A 613 3.41 -37.55 -47.26
CA ASN A 613 3.02 -36.59 -48.32
C ASN A 613 3.69 -36.89 -49.67
N VAL A 614 2.87 -37.02 -50.71
CA VAL A 614 3.24 -37.25 -52.13
C VAL A 614 3.43 -35.88 -52.82
N SER A 615 4.20 -35.00 -52.20
CA SER A 615 4.27 -33.59 -52.61
C SER A 615 5.37 -33.39 -53.65
N ASN A 616 5.03 -32.81 -54.81
CA ASN A 616 6.02 -32.36 -55.77
C ASN A 616 6.68 -31.10 -55.23
N TYR A 617 8.01 -31.00 -55.26
CA TYR A 617 8.71 -29.74 -54.94
C TYR A 617 9.33 -29.15 -56.19
N HIS A 618 9.30 -27.82 -56.27
CA HIS A 618 9.98 -27.03 -57.29
C HIS A 618 11.15 -26.29 -56.68
N VAL A 619 12.32 -26.45 -57.28
CA VAL A 619 13.52 -25.69 -56.95
C VAL A 619 13.80 -24.70 -58.08
N GLN A 620 13.93 -23.43 -57.76
CA GLN A 620 14.41 -22.38 -58.65
C GLN A 620 15.79 -21.92 -58.21
N LEU A 621 16.77 -21.94 -59.11
CA LEU A 621 18.11 -21.40 -58.83
C LEU A 621 18.18 -19.91 -59.19
N HIS A 622 18.83 -19.10 -58.35
CA HIS A 622 18.94 -17.65 -58.52
C HIS A 622 20.36 -17.17 -58.18
N GLN A 623 20.89 -16.19 -58.93
CA GLN A 623 22.22 -15.62 -58.68
C GLN A 623 22.15 -14.54 -57.58
N THR A 624 23.04 -14.63 -56.58
CA THR A 624 23.01 -13.74 -55.41
C THR A 624 23.17 -12.27 -55.76
N GLU A 625 24.06 -11.93 -56.72
CA GLU A 625 24.34 -10.55 -57.11
C GLU A 625 23.14 -9.81 -57.74
N THR A 626 22.31 -10.52 -58.51
CA THR A 626 21.23 -9.93 -59.31
C THR A 626 19.84 -10.15 -58.71
N CYS A 627 19.70 -11.13 -57.81
CA CYS A 627 18.41 -11.62 -57.31
C CYS A 627 18.30 -11.49 -55.77
N ARG A 628 19.15 -10.68 -55.11
CA ARG A 628 19.13 -10.42 -53.65
C ARG A 628 17.83 -9.81 -53.14
N ASP A 629 17.26 -8.85 -53.88
CA ASP A 629 15.98 -8.23 -53.50
C ASP A 629 14.83 -9.23 -53.61
N HIS A 630 14.90 -10.14 -54.60
CA HIS A 630 13.95 -11.24 -54.75
C HIS A 630 14.07 -12.26 -53.60
N GLN A 631 15.31 -12.60 -53.21
CA GLN A 631 15.60 -13.42 -52.02
C GLN A 631 14.94 -12.84 -50.77
N ASN A 632 15.13 -11.54 -50.53
CA ASN A 632 14.55 -10.85 -49.38
C ASN A 632 13.01 -10.80 -49.43
N ALA A 633 12.44 -10.53 -50.61
CA ALA A 633 10.99 -10.48 -50.79
C ALA A 633 10.33 -11.85 -50.54
N VAL A 634 11.00 -12.94 -50.92
CA VAL A 634 10.52 -14.31 -50.67
C VAL A 634 10.68 -14.68 -49.19
N LEU A 635 11.79 -14.32 -48.53
CA LEU A 635 12.00 -14.50 -47.09
C LEU A 635 10.95 -13.79 -46.22
N VAL A 636 10.42 -12.64 -46.69
CA VAL A 636 9.41 -11.85 -45.97
C VAL A 636 7.97 -12.10 -46.49
N ARG A 637 7.83 -12.96 -47.52
CA ARG A 637 6.58 -13.33 -48.21
C ARG A 637 5.84 -12.15 -48.89
N ASP A 638 6.57 -11.17 -49.39
CA ASP A 638 6.02 -10.05 -50.17
C ASP A 638 5.62 -10.47 -51.60
N ILE A 639 6.11 -11.62 -52.08
CA ILE A 639 5.86 -12.15 -53.43
C ILE A 639 5.50 -13.64 -53.33
N LEU A 640 4.50 -14.07 -54.11
CA LEU A 640 4.15 -15.49 -54.24
C LEU A 640 5.22 -16.24 -55.07
N PRO A 641 5.69 -17.43 -54.63
CA PRO A 641 6.72 -18.20 -55.34
C PRO A 641 6.24 -18.82 -56.66
N THR A 642 4.95 -18.69 -56.97
CA THR A 642 4.37 -19.10 -58.26
C THR A 642 4.73 -18.16 -59.42
N SER A 643 5.34 -17.00 -59.15
CA SER A 643 5.85 -16.10 -60.20
C SER A 643 7.09 -16.72 -60.87
N LEU A 644 6.93 -17.22 -62.10
CA LEU A 644 8.03 -17.77 -62.94
C LEU A 644 9.04 -16.73 -63.42
N THR A 645 8.75 -15.46 -63.21
CA THR A 645 9.60 -14.34 -63.59
C THR A 645 10.25 -13.77 -62.33
N CYS A 646 11.57 -13.94 -62.21
CA CYS A 646 12.37 -13.07 -61.36
C CYS A 646 12.13 -11.62 -61.80
N ILE A 647 12.19 -10.65 -60.88
CA ILE A 647 12.07 -9.21 -61.21
C ILE A 647 13.13 -8.78 -62.24
N ASN A 648 14.21 -9.56 -62.36
CA ASN A 648 15.28 -9.39 -63.33
C ASN A 648 15.20 -10.48 -64.41
N ASP A 649 14.87 -10.10 -65.65
CA ASP A 649 14.79 -10.99 -66.84
C ASP A 649 16.14 -11.64 -67.24
N THR A 650 17.22 -11.34 -66.50
CA THR A 650 18.59 -11.83 -66.73
C THR A 650 19.01 -12.93 -65.75
N CYS A 651 18.17 -13.31 -64.77
CA CYS A 651 18.47 -14.37 -63.80
C CYS A 651 18.29 -15.74 -64.47
N HIS A 652 19.27 -16.65 -64.35
CA HIS A 652 19.16 -18.02 -64.84
C HIS A 652 18.22 -18.82 -63.93
N ILE A 653 16.96 -19.01 -64.35
CA ILE A 653 15.95 -19.76 -63.59
C ILE A 653 15.77 -21.14 -64.24
N GLU A 654 16.32 -22.18 -63.63
CA GLU A 654 16.04 -23.56 -63.98
C GLU A 654 15.14 -24.19 -62.91
N ARG A 655 14.12 -24.95 -63.34
CA ARG A 655 13.10 -25.53 -62.48
C ARG A 655 13.27 -27.03 -62.40
N VAL A 656 13.47 -27.54 -61.20
CA VAL A 656 13.60 -28.98 -60.94
C VAL A 656 12.32 -29.51 -60.29
N PHE A 657 11.79 -30.61 -60.82
CA PHE A 657 10.67 -31.34 -60.24
C PHE A 657 11.18 -32.49 -59.37
N VAL A 658 10.83 -32.48 -58.08
CA VAL A 658 11.28 -33.46 -57.10
C VAL A 658 10.10 -34.34 -56.67
N THR A 659 10.22 -35.66 -56.79
CA THR A 659 9.25 -36.68 -56.34
C THR A 659 9.80 -37.50 -55.16
N GLN A 660 8.98 -38.38 -54.54
CA GLN A 660 9.39 -39.18 -53.37
C GLN A 660 10.64 -40.05 -53.56
N ASP A 661 10.94 -40.47 -54.80
CA ASP A 661 12.08 -41.33 -55.12
C ASP A 661 13.36 -40.54 -55.46
N PHE A 662 13.29 -39.21 -55.38
CA PHE A 662 14.36 -38.32 -55.79
C PHE A 662 15.46 -38.20 -54.74
N ARG A 663 16.71 -38.50 -55.11
CA ARG A 663 17.88 -38.31 -54.24
C ARG A 663 18.83 -37.21 -54.69
N ARG A 664 18.91 -36.94 -56.00
CA ARG A 664 19.87 -35.99 -56.59
C ARG A 664 19.39 -35.50 -57.95
N HIS A 665 19.63 -34.22 -58.28
CA HIS A 665 19.49 -33.67 -59.63
C HIS A 665 20.57 -32.63 -59.92
N CYS A 666 20.96 -32.55 -61.19
CA CYS A 666 22.00 -31.67 -61.68
C CYS A 666 21.38 -30.59 -62.57
N ILE A 667 21.47 -29.34 -62.15
CA ILE A 667 21.10 -28.14 -62.92
C ILE A 667 22.28 -27.77 -63.81
N LYS A 668 22.07 -27.53 -65.11
CA LYS A 668 23.16 -27.29 -66.08
C LYS A 668 23.52 -25.80 -66.19
N ASP A 669 24.64 -25.52 -66.84
CA ASP A 669 25.05 -24.19 -67.31
C ASP A 669 25.21 -23.08 -66.24
N CYS A 670 25.60 -23.45 -65.01
CA CYS A 670 25.93 -22.46 -63.98
C CYS A 670 27.16 -21.61 -64.37
N ILE A 671 27.15 -20.31 -64.03
CA ILE A 671 28.26 -19.41 -64.41
C ILE A 671 29.43 -19.57 -63.43
N LEU A 672 30.64 -19.81 -63.97
CA LEU A 672 31.87 -19.92 -63.18
C LEU A 672 32.15 -18.65 -62.37
N GLY A 673 32.60 -18.82 -61.13
CA GLY A 673 32.93 -17.72 -60.22
C GLY A 673 31.73 -16.94 -59.67
N LYS A 674 30.50 -17.41 -59.88
CA LYS A 674 29.28 -16.78 -59.36
C LYS A 674 28.69 -17.54 -58.17
N GLU A 675 28.03 -16.78 -57.30
CA GLU A 675 27.32 -17.30 -56.12
C GLU A 675 25.82 -17.40 -56.42
N TYR A 676 25.22 -18.52 -56.00
CA TYR A 676 23.82 -18.83 -56.23
C TYR A 676 23.12 -19.24 -54.93
N PHE A 677 21.80 -19.08 -54.89
CA PHE A 677 20.88 -19.62 -53.87
C PHE A 677 19.65 -20.24 -54.54
N GLY A 678 19.00 -21.19 -53.87
CA GLY A 678 17.79 -21.84 -54.33
C GLY A 678 16.53 -21.30 -53.64
N ILE A 679 15.41 -21.28 -54.35
CA ILE A 679 14.07 -21.10 -53.79
C ILE A 679 13.28 -22.38 -54.00
N VAL A 680 12.80 -23.00 -52.93
CA VAL A 680 12.09 -24.29 -52.97
C VAL A 680 10.66 -24.11 -52.49
N TYR A 681 9.68 -24.58 -53.26
CA TYR A 681 8.27 -24.48 -52.87
C TYR A 681 7.46 -25.67 -53.40
N ASN A 682 6.32 -25.95 -52.78
CA ASN A 682 5.41 -26.99 -53.22
C ASN A 682 4.23 -26.37 -54.00
N PRO A 683 4.17 -26.48 -55.34
CA PRO A 683 3.08 -25.94 -56.15
C PRO A 683 1.70 -26.53 -55.81
N ASP A 684 1.65 -27.76 -55.28
CA ASP A 684 0.42 -28.52 -55.07
C ASP A 684 -0.23 -28.20 -53.72
N GLU A 685 0.50 -27.47 -52.85
CA GLU A 685 0.01 -26.95 -51.58
C GLU A 685 -0.06 -25.41 -51.65
N PRO A 686 -1.28 -24.82 -51.76
CA PRO A 686 -1.48 -23.37 -51.87
C PRO A 686 -0.97 -22.55 -50.69
N LEU A 687 -0.66 -23.23 -49.57
CA LEU A 687 -0.12 -22.65 -48.34
C LEU A 687 1.36 -22.99 -48.14
N SER A 688 2.00 -23.73 -49.07
CA SER A 688 3.41 -24.03 -48.94
C SER A 688 4.24 -22.77 -49.02
N ILE A 689 5.23 -22.69 -48.15
CA ILE A 689 6.03 -21.50 -47.99
C ILE A 689 7.32 -21.74 -48.77
N PRO A 690 7.75 -20.75 -49.58
CA PRO A 690 8.99 -20.88 -50.30
C PRO A 690 10.19 -20.82 -49.34
N LEU A 691 10.99 -21.88 -49.36
CA LEU A 691 12.26 -21.99 -48.65
C LEU A 691 13.35 -21.32 -49.47
N VAL A 692 14.23 -20.57 -48.82
CA VAL A 692 15.44 -20.04 -49.45
C VAL A 692 16.63 -20.81 -48.89
N THR A 693 17.42 -21.43 -49.76
CA THR A 693 18.57 -22.23 -49.35
C THR A 693 19.77 -21.37 -48.93
N SER A 694 20.77 -22.00 -48.32
CA SER A 694 22.12 -21.44 -48.24
C SER A 694 22.68 -21.18 -49.64
N THR A 695 23.66 -20.27 -49.69
CA THR A 695 24.35 -19.94 -50.95
C THR A 695 25.49 -20.92 -51.21
N PHE A 696 25.80 -21.15 -52.49
CA PHE A 696 27.02 -21.85 -52.90
C PHE A 696 27.71 -21.08 -54.03
N THR A 697 29.02 -21.25 -54.14
CA THR A 697 29.84 -20.60 -55.17
C THR A 697 30.32 -21.62 -56.18
N VAL A 698 30.15 -21.30 -57.47
CA VAL A 698 30.73 -22.07 -58.57
C VAL A 698 32.22 -21.74 -58.66
N PRO A 699 33.14 -22.71 -58.56
CA PRO A 699 34.58 -22.48 -58.73
C PRO A 699 34.90 -21.81 -60.06
N ALA A 700 35.96 -20.99 -60.12
CA ALA A 700 36.37 -20.31 -61.35
C ALA A 700 37.13 -21.24 -62.34
N ASP A 701 37.71 -22.32 -61.83
CA ASP A 701 38.50 -23.31 -62.59
C ASP A 701 37.91 -24.71 -62.39
N VAL A 702 37.45 -25.35 -63.47
CA VAL A 702 36.89 -26.72 -63.45
C VAL A 702 37.79 -27.63 -64.28
N ASN A 703 38.54 -28.54 -63.63
CA ASN A 703 39.27 -29.60 -64.34
C ASN A 703 38.33 -30.80 -64.56
N THR A 704 38.23 -31.24 -65.81
CA THR A 704 37.39 -32.36 -66.28
C THR A 704 37.70 -33.66 -65.53
N ALA A 705 36.70 -34.22 -64.84
CA ALA A 705 36.75 -35.57 -64.26
C ALA A 705 36.15 -36.59 -65.25
N ASP A 706 36.68 -37.81 -65.22
CA ASP A 706 36.54 -38.87 -66.23
C ASP A 706 35.09 -39.30 -66.57
N ASP A 707 34.88 -39.53 -67.87
CA ASP A 707 33.61 -39.65 -68.61
C ASP A 707 32.76 -40.92 -68.36
N TYR A 708 32.98 -41.69 -67.30
CA TYR A 708 32.39 -43.05 -67.21
C TYR A 708 31.07 -43.19 -66.43
N ASP A 709 30.66 -42.20 -65.64
CA ASP A 709 29.49 -42.33 -64.73
C ASP A 709 28.24 -41.52 -65.13
N VAL A 710 28.30 -40.69 -66.18
CA VAL A 710 27.18 -39.81 -66.59
C VAL A 710 26.24 -40.45 -67.62
N GLU A 711 26.73 -41.36 -68.47
CA GLU A 711 25.90 -42.00 -69.51
C GLU A 711 24.80 -42.91 -68.93
N MET A 712 25.02 -43.57 -67.77
CA MET A 712 23.99 -44.41 -67.16
C MET A 712 22.78 -43.62 -66.61
N ALA A 713 22.95 -42.34 -66.26
CA ALA A 713 21.86 -41.54 -65.69
C ALA A 713 20.92 -40.93 -66.74
N LEU A 714 21.34 -40.87 -68.00
CA LEU A 714 20.52 -40.35 -69.11
C LEU A 714 19.69 -41.44 -69.79
N GLU A 715 20.16 -42.69 -69.83
CA GLU A 715 19.40 -43.83 -70.37
C GLU A 715 18.13 -44.12 -69.55
N ASP A 716 18.17 -43.96 -68.22
CA ASP A 716 17.00 -44.14 -67.35
C ASP A 716 15.93 -43.05 -67.53
N LEU A 717 16.29 -41.89 -68.09
CA LEU A 717 15.40 -40.73 -68.24
C LEU A 717 14.55 -40.79 -69.51
N GLU A 718 15.10 -41.34 -70.61
CA GLU A 718 14.33 -41.63 -71.83
C GLU A 718 13.31 -42.76 -71.61
N ASP A 719 13.66 -43.77 -70.79
CA ASP A 719 12.76 -44.87 -70.47
C ASP A 719 11.59 -44.42 -69.57
N LEU A 720 11.81 -43.42 -68.69
CA LEU A 720 10.78 -42.78 -67.87
C LEU A 720 9.86 -41.84 -68.67
N GLN A 721 10.39 -41.11 -69.66
CA GLN A 721 9.55 -40.26 -70.53
C GLN A 721 8.67 -41.09 -71.49
N SER A 722 9.14 -42.26 -71.93
CA SER A 722 8.33 -43.18 -72.77
C SER A 722 7.10 -43.74 -72.02
N ARG A 723 7.24 -43.97 -70.70
CA ARG A 723 6.18 -44.48 -69.82
C ARG A 723 5.13 -43.44 -69.41
N LEU A 724 5.45 -42.16 -69.51
CA LEU A 724 4.53 -41.06 -69.21
C LEU A 724 3.70 -40.61 -70.44
N SER A 725 3.99 -41.15 -71.63
CA SER A 725 3.34 -40.78 -72.89
C SER A 725 2.34 -41.84 -73.43
N SER A 726 2.02 -42.88 -72.65
CA SER A 726 1.06 -43.94 -73.00
C SER A 726 -0.17 -43.96 -72.09
#